data_AF-A0A8T5RHF9-F1
#
_entry.id   AF-A0A8T5RHF9-F1
#
_cell.length_a   1.000
_cell.length_b   1.000
_cell.length_c   1.000
_cell.angle_alpha   90.00
_cell.angle_beta   90.00
_cell.angle_gamma   90.00
#
_symmetry.space_group_name_H-M   'P 1'
#
loop_
_entity.id
_entity.type
_entity.pdbx_description
1 polymer ?
#
loop_
_entity_poly.entity_id
_entity_poly.type
_entity_poly.pdbx_seq_one_letter_code
_entity_poly.pdbx_strand_id
1 'polypeptide(L)'
;MKNPTKSGEEITKKEMVGTLQGIPIEGLSYQSPTLSGITDKKGQFRYIAGESLVFSIGKLILGETVVKETISLIDIIPGAENSSDQGVINLCILLQTLNEESNINNGIRIPGNIAIIVSEFSEQLNFNQSPKAFRSDPVLMTLIGKLNSEKLFPDTGNFGMRPLRNASAAQASFEASLDPNCLESDCHKIVEISSGRINGYATSNNTYTWLGVPYAEPPVGDLRWKPPQEITPWVGVLDCTQWGDQCGQGELGPASHGNLSEDCLNLNIVVPKNTGNKKLPVMVWFHGGGFHALSANNMTYNYTALPAKGVIIVSVNHRLGPLGYMAHPVLSAESKNGVSGNYGQLDLIAALKWVKENISVFGGDANCVTIFGESGGGGKTFNLIISPLAKGLFHRAIIQSGVFSIGQPHALLLNEAEARGEALVEKLGIKSGKDILKDMREKPWQDIVKASQATKFNDIRLITIDNWYLLDKATSLFDKKLHNDIPIIIGANRTDMTYGMIEGIKDWSTLISKNSQSNIYSYLFGHVPTRWRKEGVVAFHGLEVPYVFGSYRVGLNTVTIVNLSRTGGAKQPDPGIDELDDQISNQMMNMWVQFAKTGDPNIQGKIDEKTTWTAYNSAKDNFLLISDDEVALRMETGITEHYEPPPKGIPPLIPVR
;
A
#
# COMPACT_ATOMS: atom_id res chain seq x y z
N MET A 1 22.34 52.96 64.72
CA MET A 1 22.60 52.65 63.31
C MET A 1 22.39 51.16 63.13
N LYS A 2 21.38 50.77 62.34
CA LYS A 2 20.94 49.38 62.15
C LYS A 2 21.70 48.75 60.98
N ASN A 3 22.23 47.55 61.18
CA ASN A 3 22.68 46.67 60.11
C ASN A 3 21.46 46.16 59.31
N PRO A 4 21.46 46.17 57.97
CA PRO A 4 20.47 45.47 57.19
C PRO A 4 20.94 44.04 56.87
N THR A 5 20.15 43.09 57.32
CA THR A 5 20.13 41.69 56.88
C THR A 5 19.76 41.61 55.40
N LYS A 6 20.57 40.91 54.59
CA LYS A 6 20.24 40.52 53.22
C LYS A 6 19.05 39.55 53.24
N SER A 7 17.94 39.94 52.63
CA SER A 7 16.87 39.04 52.19
C SER A 7 17.35 38.25 50.98
N GLY A 8 17.28 36.92 51.05
CA GLY A 8 17.50 36.05 49.90
C GLY A 8 16.40 36.26 48.85
N GLU A 9 16.81 36.47 47.60
CA GLU A 9 15.91 36.39 46.46
C GLU A 9 15.52 34.93 46.25
N GLU A 10 14.22 34.62 46.36
CA GLU A 10 13.64 33.39 45.81
C GLU A 10 13.77 33.44 44.29
N ILE A 11 14.74 32.71 43.75
CA ILE A 11 14.83 32.44 42.32
C ILE A 11 13.66 31.51 41.98
N THR A 12 12.60 32.06 41.39
CA THR A 12 11.51 31.26 40.81
C THR A 12 12.09 30.41 39.68
N LYS A 13 12.21 29.10 39.92
CA LYS A 13 12.71 28.17 38.90
C LYS A 13 11.73 28.17 37.71
N LYS A 14 12.25 28.45 36.51
CA LYS A 14 11.45 28.58 35.28
C LYS A 14 11.04 27.19 34.75
N GLU A 15 9.75 27.02 34.48
CA GLU A 15 9.21 25.85 33.77
C GLU A 15 9.66 25.86 32.31
N MET A 16 10.13 24.72 31.81
CA MET A 16 10.63 24.50 30.46
C MET A 16 9.87 23.33 29.80
N VAL A 17 9.91 23.27 28.48
CA VAL A 17 9.36 22.17 27.68
C VAL A 17 10.51 21.34 27.13
N GLY A 18 10.51 20.05 27.42
CA GLY A 18 11.42 19.07 26.85
C GLY A 18 10.69 18.15 25.88
N THR A 19 11.42 17.39 25.09
CA THR A 19 10.86 16.46 24.10
C THR A 19 11.52 15.09 24.22
N LEU A 20 10.74 14.03 24.08
CA LEU A 20 11.28 12.69 23.90
C LEU A 20 11.90 12.56 22.50
N GLN A 21 13.19 12.23 22.45
CA GLN A 21 13.92 11.99 21.21
C GLN A 21 13.46 10.69 20.57
N GLY A 22 13.16 10.75 19.28
CA GLY A 22 12.78 9.60 18.48
C GLY A 22 11.33 9.67 18.00
N ILE A 23 10.68 8.51 17.91
CA ILE A 23 9.26 8.42 17.58
C ILE A 23 8.47 9.15 18.68
N PRO A 24 7.59 10.12 18.36
CA PRO A 24 6.77 10.81 19.36
C PRO A 24 5.94 9.81 20.17
N ILE A 25 5.90 9.97 21.50
CA ILE A 25 5.11 9.10 22.39
C ILE A 25 4.13 9.96 23.17
N GLU A 26 2.83 9.79 22.90
CA GLU A 26 1.71 10.35 23.65
C GLU A 26 1.28 9.36 24.74
N GLY A 27 1.04 9.86 25.95
CA GLY A 27 0.44 9.06 27.03
C GLY A 27 1.39 8.51 28.09
N LEU A 28 2.69 8.82 28.02
CA LEU A 28 3.61 8.55 29.14
C LEU A 28 3.40 9.58 30.24
N SER A 29 3.19 9.09 31.47
CA SER A 29 3.21 9.92 32.67
C SER A 29 4.64 10.33 32.97
N TYR A 30 4.81 11.56 33.44
CA TYR A 30 6.08 12.05 33.97
C TYR A 30 5.89 12.75 35.31
N GLN A 31 6.84 12.58 36.23
CA GLN A 31 6.81 13.18 37.55
C GLN A 31 8.21 13.63 38.00
N SER A 32 8.27 14.82 38.57
CA SER A 32 9.41 15.41 39.27
C SER A 32 8.97 15.84 40.68
N PRO A 33 9.86 16.35 41.55
CA PRO A 33 9.45 16.87 42.86
C PRO A 33 8.41 18.00 42.80
N THR A 34 8.35 18.75 41.69
CA THR A 34 7.52 19.95 41.59
C THR A 34 6.46 19.91 40.48
N LEU A 35 6.64 19.08 39.46
CA LEU A 35 5.76 18.96 38.30
C LEU A 35 5.36 17.52 38.03
N SER A 36 4.15 17.32 37.52
CA SER A 36 3.72 16.09 36.90
C SER A 36 2.84 16.36 35.68
N GLY A 37 2.74 15.38 34.79
CA GLY A 37 1.90 15.47 33.61
C GLY A 37 1.94 14.21 32.77
N ILE A 38 1.41 14.34 31.55
CA ILE A 38 1.41 13.30 30.53
C ILE A 38 1.99 13.91 29.26
N THR A 39 2.82 13.14 28.55
CA THR A 39 3.39 13.54 27.26
C THR A 39 2.31 13.74 26.21
N ASP A 40 2.44 14.80 25.40
CA ASP A 40 1.50 15.11 24.34
C ASP A 40 1.79 14.36 23.02
N LYS A 41 1.00 14.62 21.98
CA LYS A 41 1.16 13.99 20.65
C LYS A 41 2.51 14.24 19.96
N LYS A 42 3.30 15.20 20.46
CA LYS A 42 4.66 15.48 19.98
C LYS A 42 5.73 14.87 20.89
N GLY A 43 5.33 14.09 21.90
CA GLY A 43 6.23 13.55 22.92
C GLY A 43 6.78 14.63 23.85
N GLN A 44 6.11 15.79 23.97
CA GLN A 44 6.59 16.90 24.79
C GLN A 44 6.17 16.73 26.25
N PHE A 45 7.07 17.11 27.17
CA PHE A 45 6.86 17.11 28.61
C PHE A 45 7.35 18.42 29.24
N ARG A 46 6.90 18.71 30.45
CA ARG A 46 7.32 19.90 31.20
C ARG A 46 8.31 19.56 32.29
N TYR A 47 9.27 20.44 32.52
CA TYR A 47 10.30 20.22 33.52
C TYR A 47 10.87 21.50 34.12
N ILE A 48 11.60 21.34 35.22
CA ILE A 48 12.42 22.38 35.83
C ILE A 48 13.88 21.94 35.77
N ALA A 49 14.77 22.82 35.31
CA ALA A 49 16.19 22.52 35.17
C ALA A 49 16.82 22.07 36.51
N GLY A 50 17.55 20.96 36.47
CA GLY A 50 18.22 20.37 37.63
C GLY A 50 17.36 19.40 38.46
N GLU A 51 16.11 19.16 38.09
CA GLU A 51 15.28 18.12 38.70
C GLU A 51 15.39 16.80 37.93
N SER A 52 15.22 15.68 38.64
CA SER A 52 15.01 14.38 38.01
C SER A 52 13.57 14.25 37.55
N LEU A 53 13.38 13.48 36.49
CA LEU A 53 12.07 13.10 35.96
C LEU A 53 11.95 11.56 35.98
N VAL A 54 10.86 11.07 36.57
CA VAL A 54 10.45 9.68 36.50
C VAL A 54 9.42 9.54 35.40
N PHE A 55 9.63 8.63 34.45
CA PHE A 55 8.67 8.30 33.41
C PHE A 55 7.94 6.99 33.75
N SER A 56 6.63 6.93 33.49
CA SER A 56 5.82 5.73 33.75
C SER A 56 4.69 5.53 32.74
N ILE A 57 4.21 4.29 32.62
CA ILE A 57 2.94 3.93 31.97
C ILE A 57 1.98 3.53 33.07
N GLY A 58 1.08 4.44 33.45
CA GLY A 58 0.29 4.26 34.67
C GLY A 58 1.21 4.06 35.89
N LYS A 59 1.11 2.91 36.56
CA LYS A 59 1.97 2.52 37.70
C LYS A 59 3.31 1.88 37.31
N LEU A 60 3.50 1.50 36.05
CA LEU A 60 4.75 0.88 35.59
C LEU A 60 5.83 1.95 35.42
N ILE A 61 6.78 2.03 36.36
CA ILE A 61 7.94 2.91 36.27
C ILE A 61 8.88 2.40 35.18
N LEU A 62 9.15 3.24 34.19
CA LEU A 62 10.08 2.95 33.11
C LEU A 62 11.52 3.26 33.52
N GLY A 63 11.69 4.33 34.29
CA GLY A 63 12.98 4.74 34.84
C GLY A 63 12.99 6.21 35.25
N GLU A 64 14.17 6.64 35.71
CA GLU A 64 14.42 7.99 36.21
C GLU A 64 15.64 8.57 35.53
N THR A 65 15.58 9.85 35.16
CA THR A 65 16.70 10.54 34.51
C THR A 65 16.80 11.99 34.95
N VAL A 66 18.01 12.55 34.88
CA VAL A 66 18.21 13.99 35.07
C VAL A 66 17.72 14.70 33.82
N VAL A 67 16.83 15.66 34.00
CA VAL A 67 16.10 16.22 32.86
C VAL A 67 17.00 17.11 31.99
N LYS A 68 16.87 16.96 30.68
CA LYS A 68 17.47 17.79 29.63
C LYS A 68 16.41 18.12 28.57
N GLU A 69 16.70 19.09 27.70
CA GLU A 69 15.77 19.56 26.66
C GLU A 69 15.31 18.42 25.72
N THR A 70 16.16 17.41 25.52
CA THR A 70 15.88 16.24 24.67
C THR A 70 16.30 14.97 25.40
N ILE A 71 15.34 14.07 25.66
CA ILE A 71 15.53 12.81 26.42
C ILE A 71 15.21 11.62 25.51
N SER A 72 16.10 10.65 25.40
CA SER A 72 15.87 9.39 24.69
C SER A 72 15.41 8.28 25.62
N LEU A 73 14.92 7.15 25.06
CA LEU A 73 14.65 5.96 25.89
C LEU A 73 15.92 5.38 26.53
N ILE A 74 17.11 5.65 25.96
CA ILE A 74 18.40 5.25 26.57
C ILE A 74 18.59 6.00 27.89
N ASP A 75 18.25 7.29 27.92
CA ASP A 75 18.41 8.13 29.13
C ASP A 75 17.46 7.73 30.26
N ILE A 76 16.33 7.09 29.93
CA ILE A 76 15.31 6.65 30.91
C ILE A 76 15.75 5.35 31.58
N ILE A 77 16.37 4.42 30.84
CA ILE A 77 16.74 3.11 31.37
C ILE A 77 18.01 3.24 32.25
N PRO A 78 17.94 2.88 33.55
CA PRO A 78 19.10 3.00 34.44
C PRO A 78 20.30 2.18 33.94
N GLY A 79 21.41 2.87 33.68
CA GLY A 79 22.68 2.24 33.27
C GLY A 79 22.78 1.86 31.80
N ALA A 80 21.77 2.18 30.96
CA ALA A 80 21.87 1.97 29.52
C ALA A 80 22.83 2.98 28.89
N GLU A 81 23.76 2.50 28.06
CA GLU A 81 24.74 3.34 27.36
C GLU A 81 24.37 3.58 25.89
N ASN A 82 23.58 2.69 25.28
CA ASN A 82 23.24 2.73 23.86
C ASN A 82 21.94 1.97 23.55
N SER A 83 21.49 2.05 22.29
CA SER A 83 20.27 1.42 21.79
C SER A 83 20.29 -0.11 21.77
N SER A 84 21.47 -0.73 21.86
CA SER A 84 21.61 -2.20 21.92
C SER A 84 21.47 -2.77 23.33
N ASP A 85 21.29 -1.92 24.34
CA ASP A 85 20.99 -2.36 25.70
C ASP A 85 19.67 -3.14 25.74
N GLN A 86 19.66 -4.26 26.46
CA GLN A 86 18.49 -5.14 26.52
C GLN A 86 17.25 -4.47 27.13
N GLY A 87 17.43 -3.60 28.12
CA GLY A 87 16.35 -2.86 28.76
C GLY A 87 15.73 -1.86 27.79
N VAL A 88 16.57 -1.19 27.00
CA VAL A 88 16.14 -0.29 25.93
C VAL A 88 15.36 -1.03 24.84
N ILE A 89 15.86 -2.17 24.35
CA ILE A 89 15.17 -2.99 23.35
C ILE A 89 13.82 -3.48 23.89
N ASN A 90 13.78 -3.97 25.14
CA ASN A 90 12.54 -4.45 25.77
C ASN A 90 11.52 -3.33 25.97
N LEU A 91 11.98 -2.12 26.33
CA LEU A 91 11.12 -0.95 26.40
C LEU A 91 10.56 -0.57 25.01
N CYS A 92 11.39 -0.61 23.97
CA CYS A 92 10.93 -0.39 22.59
C CYS A 92 9.89 -1.42 22.15
N ILE A 93 10.09 -2.71 22.47
CA ILE A 93 9.12 -3.78 22.20
C ILE A 93 7.79 -3.47 22.88
N LEU A 94 7.80 -3.09 24.15
CA LEU A 94 6.59 -2.80 24.91
C LEU A 94 5.86 -1.60 24.31
N LEU A 95 6.52 -0.44 24.20
CA LEU A 95 5.90 0.81 23.73
C LEU A 95 5.30 0.66 22.33
N GLN A 96 6.05 0.06 21.39
CA GLN A 96 5.58 -0.14 20.01
C GLN A 96 4.48 -1.20 19.93
N THR A 97 4.38 -2.13 20.89
CA THR A 97 3.25 -3.09 20.94
C THR A 97 2.00 -2.46 21.55
N LEU A 98 2.17 -1.59 22.55
CA LEU A 98 1.08 -0.89 23.24
C LEU A 98 0.48 0.26 22.42
N ASN A 99 1.07 0.59 21.27
CA ASN A 99 0.53 1.61 20.39
C ASN A 99 -0.94 1.29 20.05
N GLU A 100 -1.81 2.28 20.23
CA GLU A 100 -3.23 2.17 19.92
C GLU A 100 -3.45 1.67 18.48
N GLU A 101 -2.64 2.16 17.54
CA GLU A 101 -2.61 1.75 16.15
C GLU A 101 -1.35 0.92 15.83
N SER A 102 -1.40 -0.03 14.89
CA SER A 102 -0.21 -0.83 14.53
C SER A 102 0.91 -0.01 13.89
N ASN A 103 0.52 1.12 13.29
CA ASN A 103 1.39 2.00 12.54
C ASN A 103 2.11 2.98 13.47
N ILE A 104 3.36 2.69 13.82
CA ILE A 104 4.18 3.56 14.67
C ILE A 104 4.61 4.87 13.98
N ASN A 105 4.35 5.01 12.67
CA ASN A 105 4.66 6.21 11.91
C ASN A 105 3.79 7.40 12.31
N ASN A 106 2.59 7.16 12.84
CA ASN A 106 1.73 8.24 13.36
C ASN A 106 2.19 8.73 14.75
N GLY A 107 3.31 8.22 15.26
CA GLY A 107 3.68 8.28 16.67
C GLY A 107 3.12 7.09 17.45
N ILE A 108 3.54 6.97 18.71
CA ILE A 108 3.05 5.97 19.65
C ILE A 108 2.04 6.65 20.57
N ARG A 109 0.79 6.20 20.54
CA ARG A 109 -0.26 6.65 21.46
C ARG A 109 -0.61 5.55 22.44
N ILE A 110 -0.49 5.85 23.74
CA ILE A 110 -0.88 4.95 24.84
C ILE A 110 -2.05 5.59 25.58
N PRO A 111 -3.30 5.24 25.25
CA PRO A 111 -4.45 5.85 25.90
C PRO A 111 -4.60 5.36 27.35
N GLY A 112 -5.33 6.11 28.16
CA GLY A 112 -5.44 5.86 29.61
C GLY A 112 -5.98 4.48 29.97
N ASN A 113 -6.87 3.89 29.15
CA ASN A 113 -7.38 2.53 29.34
C ASN A 113 -6.28 1.46 29.18
N ILE A 114 -5.37 1.60 28.21
CA ILE A 114 -4.19 0.74 28.06
C ILE A 114 -3.28 0.91 29.29
N ALA A 115 -3.01 2.16 29.70
CA ALA A 115 -2.16 2.44 30.86
C ALA A 115 -2.71 1.87 32.18
N ILE A 116 -4.04 1.85 32.35
CA ILE A 116 -4.71 1.22 33.51
C ILE A 116 -4.40 -0.27 33.56
N ILE A 117 -4.51 -0.98 32.44
CA ILE A 117 -4.23 -2.43 32.40
C ILE A 117 -2.74 -2.70 32.60
N VAL A 118 -1.86 -1.91 31.99
CA VAL A 118 -0.40 -2.02 32.21
C VAL A 118 -0.05 -1.86 33.70
N SER A 119 -0.79 -1.00 34.42
CA SER A 119 -0.59 -0.79 35.86
C SER A 119 -0.86 -2.03 36.72
N GLU A 120 -1.64 -3.01 36.23
CA GLU A 120 -1.90 -4.26 36.95
C GLU A 120 -0.69 -5.20 36.93
N PHE A 121 0.23 -5.01 35.99
CA PHE A 121 1.41 -5.85 35.79
C PHE A 121 2.72 -5.13 36.17
N SER A 122 2.64 -3.93 36.77
CA SER A 122 3.78 -3.04 36.99
C SER A 122 4.90 -3.63 37.84
N GLU A 123 4.57 -4.50 38.80
CA GLU A 123 5.56 -5.14 39.68
C GLU A 123 6.15 -6.43 39.11
N GLN A 124 5.58 -6.95 38.02
CA GLN A 124 5.89 -8.28 37.48
C GLN A 124 6.68 -8.22 36.16
N LEU A 125 6.56 -7.13 35.40
CA LEU A 125 7.29 -6.98 34.14
C LEU A 125 8.78 -6.78 34.39
N ASN A 126 9.60 -7.69 33.84
CA ASN A 126 11.06 -7.64 33.97
C ASN A 126 11.70 -7.20 32.64
N PHE A 127 12.28 -6.00 32.60
CA PHE A 127 13.04 -5.51 31.44
C PHE A 127 14.50 -6.00 31.43
N ASN A 128 14.99 -6.55 32.55
CA ASN A 128 16.36 -7.04 32.70
C ASN A 128 16.49 -8.50 32.26
N GLN A 129 16.04 -8.79 31.05
CA GLN A 129 16.19 -10.09 30.41
C GLN A 129 16.50 -9.92 28.92
N SER A 130 17.01 -10.97 28.26
CA SER A 130 17.26 -10.89 26.82
C SER A 130 15.97 -10.58 26.03
N PRO A 131 16.03 -9.87 24.88
CA PRO A 131 14.83 -9.56 24.09
C PRO A 131 14.04 -10.79 23.63
N LYS A 132 14.73 -11.92 23.42
CA LYS A 132 14.09 -13.20 23.13
C LYS A 132 13.27 -13.70 24.33
N ALA A 133 13.84 -13.62 25.53
CA ALA A 133 13.17 -14.04 26.76
C ALA A 133 11.98 -13.13 27.10
N PHE A 134 12.15 -11.80 26.98
CA PHE A 134 11.09 -10.82 27.22
C PHE A 134 9.86 -11.08 26.33
N ARG A 135 10.07 -11.36 25.05
CA ARG A 135 8.96 -11.67 24.11
C ARG A 135 8.26 -13.00 24.38
N SER A 136 8.86 -13.87 25.17
CA SER A 136 8.25 -15.13 25.64
C SER A 136 7.85 -15.08 27.11
N ASP A 137 7.94 -13.92 27.76
CA ASP A 137 7.63 -13.76 29.17
C ASP A 137 6.13 -13.99 29.40
N PRO A 138 5.74 -14.94 30.28
CA PRO A 138 4.34 -15.21 30.58
C PRO A 138 3.55 -13.99 31.07
N VAL A 139 4.19 -13.09 31.82
CA VAL A 139 3.58 -11.85 32.34
C VAL A 139 3.25 -10.92 31.18
N LEU A 140 4.21 -10.70 30.28
CA LEU A 140 4.01 -9.86 29.09
C LEU A 140 2.92 -10.45 28.18
N MET A 141 2.96 -11.76 27.93
CA MET A 141 1.95 -12.44 27.14
C MET A 141 0.55 -12.34 27.75
N THR A 142 0.44 -12.39 29.08
CA THR A 142 -0.83 -12.22 29.79
C THR A 142 -1.35 -10.78 29.68
N LEU A 143 -0.46 -9.79 29.84
CA LEU A 143 -0.80 -8.37 29.64
C LEU A 143 -1.34 -8.13 28.22
N ILE A 144 -0.61 -8.56 27.19
CA ILE A 144 -1.04 -8.40 25.79
C ILE A 144 -2.32 -9.19 25.52
N GLY A 145 -2.47 -10.39 26.09
CA GLY A 145 -3.70 -11.17 26.01
C GLY A 145 -4.91 -10.44 26.60
N LYS A 146 -4.75 -9.78 27.74
CA LYS A 146 -5.81 -8.99 28.38
C LYS A 146 -6.19 -7.78 27.53
N LEU A 147 -5.21 -7.00 27.06
CA LEU A 147 -5.46 -5.85 26.17
C LEU A 147 -6.24 -6.25 24.91
N ASN A 148 -5.88 -7.39 24.31
CA ASN A 148 -6.60 -7.95 23.17
C ASN A 148 -8.02 -8.39 23.53
N SER A 149 -8.21 -9.04 24.68
CA SER A 149 -9.55 -9.49 25.13
C SER A 149 -10.51 -8.33 25.38
N GLU A 150 -9.98 -7.19 25.82
CA GLU A 150 -10.74 -5.96 26.04
C GLU A 150 -10.91 -5.12 24.75
N LYS A 151 -10.34 -5.57 23.62
CA LYS A 151 -10.44 -4.92 22.31
C LYS A 151 -9.98 -3.46 22.31
N LEU A 152 -8.88 -3.17 23.02
CA LEU A 152 -8.36 -1.81 23.14
C LEU A 152 -7.54 -1.34 21.93
N PHE A 153 -7.30 -2.22 20.95
CA PHE A 153 -6.64 -1.90 19.70
C PHE A 153 -7.69 -1.75 18.59
N PRO A 154 -8.10 -0.53 18.21
CA PRO A 154 -9.18 -0.30 17.24
C PRO A 154 -8.88 -0.89 15.84
N ASP A 155 -7.61 -1.02 15.48
CA ASP A 155 -7.12 -1.55 14.21
C ASP A 155 -7.07 -3.09 14.15
N THR A 156 -7.12 -3.81 15.27
CA THR A 156 -7.09 -5.29 15.26
C THR A 156 -8.47 -5.92 15.07
N GLY A 157 -9.54 -5.15 15.23
CA GLY A 157 -10.91 -5.59 14.99
C GLY A 157 -11.35 -6.81 15.81
N ASN A 158 -12.24 -7.63 15.24
CA ASN A 158 -12.76 -8.86 15.85
C ASN A 158 -11.90 -10.12 15.57
N PHE A 159 -10.79 -10.00 14.83
CA PHE A 159 -10.18 -11.15 14.15
C PHE A 159 -8.63 -11.24 14.25
N GLY A 160 -7.96 -10.28 14.91
CA GLY A 160 -6.52 -10.34 15.18
C GLY A 160 -6.21 -10.05 16.65
N MET A 161 -5.25 -10.79 17.22
CA MET A 161 -4.55 -10.35 18.43
C MET A 161 -3.37 -9.48 18.01
N ARG A 162 -3.17 -8.32 18.63
CA ARG A 162 -1.95 -7.52 18.50
C ARG A 162 -0.74 -8.41 18.77
N PRO A 163 0.13 -8.66 17.77
CA PRO A 163 1.34 -9.43 18.00
C PRO A 163 2.37 -8.56 18.73
N LEU A 164 3.20 -9.20 19.55
CA LEU A 164 4.38 -8.54 20.13
C LEU A 164 5.33 -8.08 19.03
N ARG A 165 5.75 -6.81 19.10
CA ARG A 165 6.74 -6.22 18.20
C ARG A 165 8.00 -7.09 18.12
N ASN A 166 8.56 -7.24 16.92
CA ASN A 166 9.82 -7.95 16.75
C ASN A 166 10.97 -7.17 17.39
N ALA A 167 11.89 -7.85 18.10
CA ALA A 167 12.99 -7.20 18.79
C ALA A 167 13.92 -6.41 17.85
N SER A 168 14.35 -7.01 16.74
CA SER A 168 15.20 -6.34 15.76
C SER A 168 14.49 -5.18 15.07
N ALA A 169 13.19 -5.32 14.81
CA ALA A 169 12.39 -4.22 14.26
C ALA A 169 12.22 -3.08 15.27
N ALA A 170 11.93 -3.40 16.53
CA ALA A 170 11.76 -2.42 17.58
C ALA A 170 13.02 -1.58 17.81
N GLN A 171 14.17 -2.26 17.84
CA GLN A 171 15.48 -1.62 17.95
C GLN A 171 15.78 -0.75 16.73
N ALA A 172 15.61 -1.28 15.51
CA ALA A 172 15.92 -0.54 14.29
C ALA A 172 15.08 0.74 14.13
N SER A 173 13.77 0.68 14.42
CA SER A 173 12.91 1.87 14.36
C SER A 173 13.32 2.93 15.40
N PHE A 174 13.75 2.50 16.60
CA PHE A 174 14.26 3.41 17.62
C PHE A 174 15.61 4.03 17.23
N GLU A 175 16.56 3.23 16.76
CA GLU A 175 17.87 3.69 16.28
C GLU A 175 17.75 4.69 15.13
N ALA A 176 16.88 4.41 14.16
CA ALA A 176 16.57 5.32 13.06
C ALA A 176 15.99 6.66 13.56
N SER A 177 15.30 6.64 14.70
CA SER A 177 14.70 7.84 15.28
C SER A 177 15.69 8.69 16.09
N LEU A 178 16.83 8.11 16.55
CA LEU A 178 17.78 8.78 17.44
C LEU A 178 18.83 9.64 16.73
N ASP A 179 19.25 9.29 15.52
CA ASP A 179 20.37 9.97 14.85
C ASP A 179 19.98 10.49 13.46
N PRO A 180 20.01 11.81 13.24
CA PRO A 180 19.89 12.40 11.90
C PRO A 180 20.94 11.91 10.89
N ASN A 181 22.11 11.43 11.36
CA ASN A 181 23.30 11.06 10.59
C ASN A 181 23.67 9.56 10.63
N CYS A 182 23.19 8.73 11.58
CA CYS A 182 23.43 7.26 11.58
C CYS A 182 22.80 6.58 10.35
N LEU A 183 21.87 7.29 9.71
CA LEU A 183 21.18 6.95 8.47
C LEU A 183 21.97 7.29 7.20
N GLU A 184 23.22 7.79 7.32
CA GLU A 184 24.19 7.95 6.22
C GLU A 184 25.13 6.74 6.05
N SER A 185 24.87 5.63 6.73
CA SER A 185 25.42 4.34 6.32
C SER A 185 24.68 3.84 5.07
N ASP A 186 25.35 3.06 4.22
CA ASP A 186 24.80 2.54 2.95
C ASP A 186 23.48 1.75 3.11
N CYS A 187 23.06 1.43 4.33
CA CYS A 187 21.85 0.68 4.66
C CYS A 187 20.59 1.52 4.84
N HIS A 188 20.68 2.85 5.02
CA HIS A 188 19.53 3.73 5.20
C HIS A 188 19.55 4.92 4.23
N LYS A 189 18.39 5.55 4.02
CA LYS A 189 18.28 6.72 3.17
C LYS A 189 17.13 7.63 3.61
N ILE A 190 17.47 8.79 4.15
CA ILE A 190 16.49 9.85 4.42
C ILE A 190 16.27 10.68 3.14
N VAL A 191 15.01 11.00 2.87
CA VAL A 191 14.62 12.04 1.91
C VAL A 191 13.59 12.97 2.53
N GLU A 192 13.56 14.20 2.04
CA GLU A 192 12.58 15.22 2.44
C GLU A 192 11.52 15.32 1.35
N ILE A 193 10.29 14.93 1.70
CA ILE A 193 9.09 15.10 0.85
C ILE A 193 8.29 16.32 1.35
N SER A 194 7.27 16.74 0.62
CA SER A 194 6.51 17.95 0.95
C SER A 194 5.82 17.91 2.32
N SER A 195 5.46 16.71 2.80
CA SER A 195 4.83 16.50 4.12
C SER A 195 5.81 16.28 5.28
N GLY A 196 7.12 16.12 5.02
CA GLY A 196 8.12 15.86 6.05
C GLY A 196 9.27 14.96 5.60
N ARG A 197 10.14 14.56 6.53
CA ARG A 197 11.25 13.64 6.23
C ARG A 197 10.81 12.19 6.42
N ILE A 198 11.26 11.31 5.53
CA ILE A 198 11.03 9.86 5.62
C ILE A 198 12.35 9.09 5.51
N ASN A 199 12.47 7.99 6.26
CA ASN A 199 13.58 7.07 6.24
C ASN A 199 13.24 5.81 5.45
N GLY A 200 14.13 5.43 4.53
CA GLY A 200 14.10 4.16 3.82
C GLY A 200 15.30 3.29 4.16
N TYR A 201 15.44 2.16 3.48
CA TYR A 201 16.54 1.23 3.69
C TYR A 201 17.09 0.66 2.38
N ALA A 202 18.35 0.24 2.36
CA ALA A 202 18.93 -0.47 1.24
C ALA A 202 18.36 -1.88 1.18
N THR A 203 17.64 -2.18 0.10
CA THR A 203 17.06 -3.51 -0.13
C THR A 203 18.02 -4.43 -0.88
N SER A 204 19.02 -3.86 -1.54
CA SER A 204 20.15 -4.59 -2.13
C SER A 204 21.35 -3.66 -2.29
N ASN A 205 22.48 -4.19 -2.78
CA ASN A 205 23.64 -3.38 -3.15
C ASN A 205 23.31 -2.28 -4.17
N ASN A 206 22.21 -2.44 -4.93
CA ASN A 206 21.86 -1.55 -6.04
C ASN A 206 20.54 -0.80 -5.84
N THR A 207 19.80 -1.01 -4.74
CA THR A 207 18.48 -0.37 -4.55
C THR A 207 18.22 0.13 -3.12
N TYR A 208 17.43 1.19 -3.00
CA TYR A 208 16.77 1.65 -1.77
C TYR A 208 15.25 1.44 -1.87
N THR A 209 14.62 1.22 -0.72
CA THR A 209 13.17 1.07 -0.59
C THR A 209 12.62 1.90 0.55
N TRP A 210 11.43 2.46 0.34
CA TRP A 210 10.55 3.02 1.36
C TRP A 210 9.23 2.25 1.32
N LEU A 211 8.76 1.81 2.48
CA LEU A 211 7.53 1.06 2.65
C LEU A 211 6.55 1.86 3.50
N GLY A 212 5.25 1.76 3.21
CA GLY A 212 4.21 2.39 4.03
C GLY A 212 4.26 3.92 4.08
N VAL A 213 4.74 4.58 3.03
CA VAL A 213 4.78 6.05 2.94
C VAL A 213 3.34 6.56 2.79
N PRO A 214 2.82 7.38 3.72
CA PRO A 214 1.46 7.88 3.61
C PRO A 214 1.38 8.90 2.46
N TYR A 215 0.29 8.87 1.68
CA TYR A 215 0.02 9.86 0.62
C TYR A 215 -1.27 10.67 0.83
N ALA A 216 -2.11 10.28 1.79
CA ALA A 216 -3.32 10.98 2.21
C ALA A 216 -3.57 10.73 3.70
N GLU A 217 -4.40 11.56 4.33
CA GLU A 217 -4.89 11.33 5.70
C GLU A 217 -5.66 9.99 5.80
N PRO A 218 -5.60 9.31 6.96
CA PRO A 218 -6.36 8.09 7.20
C PRO A 218 -7.87 8.30 6.95
N PRO A 219 -8.53 7.52 6.07
CA PRO A 219 -9.94 7.70 5.71
C PRO A 219 -10.89 7.09 6.76
N VAL A 220 -10.62 7.32 8.04
CA VAL A 220 -11.35 6.76 9.20
C VAL A 220 -12.39 7.73 9.75
N GLY A 221 -13.35 7.21 10.51
CA GLY A 221 -14.37 8.03 11.18
C GLY A 221 -15.14 8.94 10.21
N ASP A 222 -15.09 10.25 10.43
CA ASP A 222 -15.74 11.25 9.59
C ASP A 222 -15.17 11.36 8.17
N LEU A 223 -13.97 10.82 7.92
CA LEU A 223 -13.35 10.73 6.60
C LEU A 223 -13.74 9.47 5.83
N ARG A 224 -14.44 8.52 6.47
CA ARG A 224 -14.99 7.36 5.76
C ARG A 224 -16.00 7.83 4.71
N TRP A 225 -15.80 7.31 3.49
CA TRP A 225 -16.54 7.69 2.28
C TRP A 225 -16.47 9.19 1.93
N LYS A 226 -15.30 9.79 2.11
CA LYS A 226 -14.94 11.08 1.53
C LYS A 226 -13.77 10.93 0.56
N PRO A 227 -13.60 11.87 -0.40
CA PRO A 227 -12.35 11.98 -1.14
C PRO A 227 -11.14 12.04 -0.19
N PRO A 228 -9.99 11.45 -0.55
CA PRO A 228 -8.78 11.49 0.28
C PRO A 228 -8.39 12.94 0.60
N GLN A 229 -7.98 13.20 1.85
CA GLN A 229 -7.53 14.52 2.29
C GLN A 229 -6.01 14.59 2.24
N GLU A 230 -5.47 15.80 2.04
CA GLU A 230 -4.03 16.05 2.07
C GLU A 230 -3.48 15.77 3.47
N ILE A 231 -2.28 15.17 3.52
CA ILE A 231 -1.59 14.88 4.77
C ILE A 231 -1.22 16.16 5.50
N THR A 232 -1.47 16.17 6.81
CA THR A 232 -0.90 17.12 7.74
C THR A 232 0.61 16.90 7.86
N PRO A 233 1.46 17.88 7.51
CA PRO A 233 2.89 17.72 7.62
C PRO A 233 3.33 17.38 9.06
N TRP A 234 4.34 16.51 9.19
CA TRP A 234 4.88 16.09 10.48
C TRP A 234 6.28 16.67 10.74
N VAL A 235 6.67 16.67 12.01
CA VAL A 235 8.02 17.02 12.46
C VAL A 235 8.77 15.73 12.81
N GLY A 236 10.07 15.67 12.49
CA GLY A 236 10.89 14.48 12.74
C GLY A 236 11.24 13.73 11.46
N VAL A 237 11.43 12.41 11.57
CA VAL A 237 11.67 11.50 10.45
C VAL A 237 10.70 10.32 10.61
N LEU A 238 9.89 10.05 9.58
CA LEU A 238 8.99 8.91 9.53
C LEU A 238 9.76 7.63 9.19
N ASP A 239 9.54 6.52 9.88
CA ASP A 239 10.22 5.26 9.58
C ASP A 239 9.46 4.45 8.51
N CYS A 240 9.83 4.65 7.25
CA CYS A 240 9.27 3.92 6.11
C CYS A 240 10.11 2.67 5.79
N THR A 241 10.56 1.94 6.80
CA THR A 241 11.31 0.66 6.61
C THR A 241 10.43 -0.58 6.80
N GLN A 242 9.17 -0.41 7.16
CA GLN A 242 8.19 -1.47 7.38
C GLN A 242 6.96 -1.26 6.50
N TRP A 243 6.29 -2.36 6.15
CA TRP A 243 5.01 -2.29 5.45
C TRP A 243 3.99 -1.49 6.26
N GLY A 244 3.31 -0.55 5.60
CA GLY A 244 2.09 0.05 6.14
C GLY A 244 0.95 -0.96 6.17
N ASP A 245 -0.21 -0.56 6.67
CA ASP A 245 -1.37 -1.44 6.70
C ASP A 245 -2.02 -1.59 5.31
N GLN A 246 -2.63 -2.76 5.10
CA GLN A 246 -3.43 -3.10 3.94
C GLN A 246 -4.85 -2.55 4.13
N CYS A 247 -5.52 -2.17 3.05
CA CYS A 247 -6.89 -1.67 3.14
C CYS A 247 -7.88 -2.76 3.57
N GLY A 248 -8.84 -2.37 4.42
CA GLY A 248 -9.91 -3.21 4.92
C GLY A 248 -10.61 -3.99 3.80
N GLN A 249 -10.54 -5.32 3.90
CA GLN A 249 -11.03 -6.28 2.91
C GLN A 249 -11.34 -7.62 3.58
N GLY A 250 -11.93 -8.56 2.84
CA GLY A 250 -12.16 -9.92 3.34
C GLY A 250 -10.86 -10.69 3.52
N GLU A 251 -10.87 -11.74 4.36
CA GLU A 251 -9.69 -12.58 4.55
C GLU A 251 -9.35 -13.35 3.25
N LEU A 252 -8.15 -13.13 2.72
CA LEU A 252 -7.57 -13.93 1.62
C LEU A 252 -6.39 -14.82 2.07
N GLY A 253 -6.24 -15.05 3.39
CA GLY A 253 -5.04 -15.68 3.94
C GLY A 253 -3.79 -14.77 3.82
N PRO A 254 -2.59 -15.24 4.19
CA PRO A 254 -1.37 -14.42 4.21
C PRO A 254 -0.80 -14.18 2.80
N ALA A 255 -1.53 -13.43 1.97
CA ALA A 255 -1.11 -13.05 0.62
C ALA A 255 -0.24 -11.78 0.58
N SER A 256 -0.21 -11.00 1.66
CA SER A 256 0.44 -9.68 1.74
C SER A 256 0.81 -9.34 3.18
N HIS A 257 1.74 -8.40 3.35
CA HIS A 257 2.27 -7.95 4.64
C HIS A 257 1.46 -6.76 5.22
N GLY A 258 1.58 -6.52 6.54
CA GLY A 258 0.83 -5.48 7.25
C GLY A 258 -0.54 -5.98 7.74
N ASN A 259 -1.18 -5.24 8.66
CA ASN A 259 -2.52 -5.60 9.16
C ASN A 259 -3.60 -5.10 8.19
N LEU A 260 -4.84 -5.53 8.39
CA LEU A 260 -6.00 -4.96 7.69
C LEU A 260 -6.52 -3.76 8.49
N SER A 261 -6.52 -2.58 7.87
CA SER A 261 -6.97 -1.33 8.50
C SER A 261 -7.70 -0.43 7.50
N GLU A 262 -8.49 0.51 8.01
CA GLU A 262 -8.98 1.64 7.21
C GLU A 262 -7.91 2.73 7.05
N ASP A 263 -6.97 2.85 7.99
CA ASP A 263 -5.74 3.62 7.79
C ASP A 263 -4.80 2.87 6.86
N CYS A 264 -5.02 3.03 5.56
CA CYS A 264 -4.33 2.24 4.54
C CYS A 264 -3.88 3.04 3.31
N LEU A 265 -4.01 4.37 3.33
CA LEU A 265 -3.66 5.24 2.20
C LEU A 265 -2.14 5.50 2.18
N ASN A 266 -1.40 4.43 1.91
CA ASN A 266 0.05 4.41 1.84
C ASN A 266 0.56 3.82 0.51
N LEU A 267 1.80 4.12 0.18
CA LEU A 267 2.52 3.62 -0.98
C LEU A 267 3.92 3.15 -0.61
N ASN A 268 4.50 2.34 -1.49
CA ASN A 268 5.87 1.86 -1.36
C ASN A 268 6.68 2.32 -2.58
N ILE A 269 7.97 2.56 -2.40
CA ILE A 269 8.85 3.12 -3.43
C ILE A 269 10.14 2.30 -3.46
N VAL A 270 10.53 1.81 -4.63
CA VAL A 270 11.82 1.14 -4.85
C VAL A 270 12.60 1.89 -5.92
N VAL A 271 13.83 2.29 -5.59
CA VAL A 271 14.69 3.08 -6.48
C VAL A 271 16.08 2.47 -6.61
N PRO A 272 16.74 2.60 -7.77
CA PRO A 272 18.17 2.27 -7.88
C PRO A 272 19.07 3.29 -7.17
N LYS A 273 20.19 2.83 -6.57
CA LYS A 273 21.14 3.71 -5.85
C LYS A 273 21.95 4.62 -6.78
N ASN A 274 22.43 4.08 -7.90
CA ASN A 274 23.44 4.71 -8.76
C ASN A 274 22.83 5.22 -10.07
N THR A 275 22.09 6.32 -10.00
CA THR A 275 21.38 6.88 -11.17
C THR A 275 22.14 8.01 -11.86
N GLY A 276 23.15 8.58 -11.19
CA GLY A 276 23.73 9.86 -11.57
C GLY A 276 22.68 10.99 -11.49
N ASN A 277 22.96 12.15 -12.07
CA ASN A 277 21.99 13.26 -12.12
C ASN A 277 20.82 13.02 -13.13
N LYS A 278 20.53 11.75 -13.49
CA LYS A 278 19.49 11.40 -14.44
C LYS A 278 18.15 11.32 -13.73
N LYS A 279 17.14 11.99 -14.29
CA LYS A 279 15.74 11.77 -13.88
C LYS A 279 15.24 10.47 -14.50
N LEU A 280 14.74 9.56 -13.67
CA LEU A 280 14.30 8.24 -14.10
C LEU A 280 12.80 8.21 -14.43
N PRO A 281 12.36 7.40 -15.41
CA PRO A 281 10.95 7.11 -15.58
C PRO A 281 10.38 6.47 -14.30
N VAL A 282 9.11 6.78 -14.01
CA VAL A 282 8.39 6.28 -12.84
C VAL A 282 7.29 5.34 -13.31
N MET A 283 7.23 4.14 -12.75
CA MET A 283 6.15 3.17 -12.99
C MET A 283 5.33 3.00 -11.71
N VAL A 284 4.04 3.31 -11.78
CA VAL A 284 3.10 3.29 -10.64
C VAL A 284 2.17 2.09 -10.77
N TRP A 285 2.34 1.12 -9.87
CA TRP A 285 1.63 -0.15 -9.84
C TRP A 285 0.32 -0.08 -9.07
N PHE A 286 -0.75 -0.57 -9.69
CA PHE A 286 -2.05 -0.81 -9.07
C PHE A 286 -2.31 -2.32 -9.01
N HIS A 287 -2.43 -2.85 -7.79
CA HIS A 287 -2.64 -4.28 -7.58
C HIS A 287 -4.03 -4.75 -8.06
N GLY A 288 -4.11 -6.05 -8.37
CA GLY A 288 -5.32 -6.76 -8.79
C GLY A 288 -6.36 -6.95 -7.67
N GLY A 289 -7.09 -8.07 -7.72
CA GLY A 289 -8.07 -8.44 -6.70
C GLY A 289 -9.48 -7.88 -6.92
N GLY A 290 -9.86 -7.65 -8.18
CA GLY A 290 -11.24 -7.35 -8.57
C GLY A 290 -11.87 -6.13 -7.87
N PHE A 291 -11.07 -5.14 -7.49
CA PHE A 291 -11.46 -3.97 -6.67
C PHE A 291 -11.86 -4.28 -5.22
N HIS A 292 -11.85 -5.54 -4.79
CA HIS A 292 -12.31 -5.97 -3.46
C HIS A 292 -11.18 -6.38 -2.52
N ALA A 293 -10.03 -6.79 -3.07
CA ALA A 293 -8.98 -7.40 -2.26
C ALA A 293 -7.56 -7.25 -2.86
N LEU A 294 -6.60 -7.92 -2.22
CA LEU A 294 -5.15 -7.81 -2.38
C LEU A 294 -4.59 -6.47 -1.88
N SER A 295 -3.27 -6.33 -1.95
CA SER A 295 -2.55 -5.15 -1.46
C SER A 295 -1.28 -4.93 -2.28
N ALA A 296 -0.77 -3.70 -2.27
CA ALA A 296 0.57 -3.35 -2.73
C ALA A 296 1.68 -3.94 -1.83
N ASN A 297 1.34 -4.44 -0.64
CA ASN A 297 2.28 -4.96 0.36
C ASN A 297 2.78 -6.37 0.05
N ASN A 298 3.37 -6.54 -1.13
CA ASN A 298 3.84 -7.83 -1.60
C ASN A 298 5.24 -7.69 -2.21
N MET A 299 6.13 -8.64 -1.88
CA MET A 299 7.51 -8.63 -2.37
C MET A 299 7.61 -8.79 -3.90
N THR A 300 6.60 -9.39 -4.53
CA THR A 300 6.51 -9.53 -5.99
C THR A 300 6.55 -8.17 -6.68
N TYR A 301 5.83 -7.18 -6.15
CA TYR A 301 5.66 -5.85 -6.75
C TYR A 301 6.74 -4.86 -6.30
N ASN A 302 7.39 -5.13 -5.17
CA ASN A 302 8.45 -4.31 -4.60
C ASN A 302 9.83 -4.97 -4.77
N TYR A 303 9.96 -5.79 -5.82
CA TYR A 303 11.19 -6.50 -6.14
C TYR A 303 12.22 -5.58 -6.81
N THR A 304 13.50 -5.91 -6.65
CA THR A 304 14.61 -5.00 -7.03
C THR A 304 15.01 -5.08 -8.51
N ALA A 305 14.52 -6.08 -9.25
CA ALA A 305 14.97 -6.36 -10.62
C ALA A 305 14.57 -5.28 -11.66
N LEU A 306 13.32 -4.80 -11.62
CA LEU A 306 12.89 -3.68 -12.47
C LEU A 306 13.64 -2.38 -12.15
N PRO A 307 13.71 -1.92 -10.87
CA PRO A 307 14.51 -0.76 -10.50
C PRO A 307 15.97 -0.82 -10.96
N ALA A 308 16.60 -2.00 -10.90
CA ALA A 308 17.96 -2.22 -11.38
C ALA A 308 18.13 -1.98 -12.90
N LYS A 309 17.05 -1.94 -13.68
CA LYS A 309 17.05 -1.55 -15.11
C LYS A 309 16.81 -0.06 -15.35
N GLY A 310 16.83 0.75 -14.29
CA GLY A 310 16.80 2.21 -14.36
C GLY A 310 15.38 2.78 -14.48
N VAL A 311 14.48 2.32 -13.64
CA VAL A 311 13.14 2.89 -13.40
C VAL A 311 12.90 3.02 -11.91
N ILE A 312 11.95 3.86 -11.50
CA ILE A 312 11.43 3.87 -10.13
C ILE A 312 10.10 3.13 -10.11
N ILE A 313 9.92 2.22 -9.15
CA ILE A 313 8.63 1.56 -8.90
C ILE A 313 7.95 2.25 -7.73
N VAL A 314 6.68 2.61 -7.90
CA VAL A 314 5.78 3.01 -6.82
C VAL A 314 4.61 2.04 -6.78
N SER A 315 4.31 1.41 -5.65
CA SER A 315 3.14 0.52 -5.49
C SER A 315 2.15 1.10 -4.49
N VAL A 316 0.86 1.09 -4.79
CA VAL A 316 -0.14 1.91 -4.07
C VAL A 316 -1.24 1.08 -3.41
N ASN A 317 -1.43 1.23 -2.10
CA ASN A 317 -2.65 0.81 -1.41
C ASN A 317 -3.73 1.89 -1.53
N HIS A 318 -4.98 1.49 -1.71
CA HIS A 318 -6.14 2.36 -1.92
C HIS A 318 -7.40 1.64 -1.46
N ARG A 319 -8.47 2.37 -1.09
CA ARG A 319 -9.67 1.73 -0.56
C ARG A 319 -10.32 0.80 -1.57
N LEU A 320 -10.85 -0.32 -1.05
CA LEU A 320 -11.41 -1.43 -1.82
C LEU A 320 -12.87 -1.68 -1.43
N GLY A 321 -13.58 -2.46 -2.24
CA GLY A 321 -14.92 -2.94 -1.97
C GLY A 321 -15.87 -1.83 -1.50
N PRO A 322 -16.72 -2.07 -0.48
CA PRO A 322 -17.67 -1.08 0.00
C PRO A 322 -17.01 0.14 0.66
N LEU A 323 -15.77 0.02 1.15
CA LEU A 323 -15.05 1.15 1.74
C LEU A 323 -14.55 2.13 0.67
N GLY A 324 -14.20 1.62 -0.52
CA GLY A 324 -13.70 2.41 -1.63
C GLY A 324 -14.73 2.80 -2.68
N TYR A 325 -15.85 2.08 -2.80
CA TYR A 325 -16.71 2.23 -3.99
C TYR A 325 -18.21 2.40 -3.69
N MET A 326 -18.61 2.47 -2.42
CA MET A 326 -20.03 2.63 -2.09
C MET A 326 -20.53 4.03 -2.45
N ALA A 327 -21.62 4.09 -3.22
CA ALA A 327 -22.43 5.28 -3.39
C ALA A 327 -23.71 5.15 -2.55
N HIS A 328 -24.21 6.25 -2.01
CA HIS A 328 -25.46 6.29 -1.25
C HIS A 328 -26.05 7.72 -1.28
N PRO A 329 -27.38 7.91 -1.34
CA PRO A 329 -27.96 9.25 -1.47
C PRO A 329 -27.52 10.25 -0.39
N VAL A 330 -27.38 9.79 0.86
CA VAL A 330 -26.90 10.65 1.97
C VAL A 330 -25.42 11.03 1.85
N LEU A 331 -24.60 10.22 1.19
CA LEU A 331 -23.21 10.55 0.89
C LEU A 331 -23.14 11.55 -0.27
N SER A 332 -23.97 11.36 -1.30
CA SER A 332 -24.11 12.32 -2.40
C SER A 332 -24.59 13.69 -1.89
N ALA A 333 -25.51 13.71 -0.93
CA ALA A 333 -26.00 14.94 -0.29
C ALA A 333 -24.95 15.65 0.58
N GLU A 334 -24.04 14.93 1.25
CA GLU A 334 -22.92 15.51 2.00
C GLU A 334 -21.83 16.07 1.06
N SER A 335 -21.67 15.46 -0.11
CA SER A 335 -20.62 15.78 -1.07
C SER A 335 -20.81 17.15 -1.72
N LYS A 336 -19.73 17.94 -1.80
CA LYS A 336 -19.72 19.22 -2.51
C LYS A 336 -20.02 19.09 -4.00
N ASN A 337 -19.78 17.91 -4.58
CA ASN A 337 -20.05 17.64 -6.00
C ASN A 337 -21.44 17.01 -6.22
N GLY A 338 -22.22 16.78 -5.16
CA GLY A 338 -23.55 16.16 -5.26
C GLY A 338 -23.53 14.68 -5.64
N VAL A 339 -22.39 13.99 -5.46
CA VAL A 339 -22.18 12.60 -5.89
C VAL A 339 -21.35 11.80 -4.87
N SER A 340 -21.47 10.47 -4.92
CA SER A 340 -20.75 9.53 -4.06
C SER A 340 -20.29 8.28 -4.82
N GLY A 341 -19.42 7.48 -4.19
CA GLY A 341 -18.72 6.36 -4.84
C GLY A 341 -17.34 6.75 -5.38
N ASN A 342 -16.70 5.82 -6.09
CA ASN A 342 -15.38 6.00 -6.72
C ASN A 342 -14.22 6.43 -5.79
N TYR A 343 -14.37 6.40 -4.47
CA TYR A 343 -13.34 6.83 -3.52
C TYR A 343 -12.00 6.12 -3.72
N GLY A 344 -12.00 4.82 -4.03
CA GLY A 344 -10.79 4.06 -4.34
C GLY A 344 -10.07 4.55 -5.60
N GLN A 345 -10.78 5.14 -6.58
CA GLN A 345 -10.14 5.81 -7.72
C GLN A 345 -9.63 7.20 -7.36
N LEU A 346 -10.36 7.93 -6.51
CA LEU A 346 -9.91 9.21 -5.99
C LEU A 346 -8.63 9.06 -5.15
N ASP A 347 -8.48 7.93 -4.43
CA ASP A 347 -7.26 7.54 -3.74
C ASP A 347 -6.09 7.37 -4.71
N LEU A 348 -6.29 6.68 -5.84
CA LEU A 348 -5.25 6.55 -6.88
C LEU A 348 -4.89 7.91 -7.50
N ILE A 349 -5.87 8.79 -7.72
CA ILE A 349 -5.61 10.17 -8.17
C ILE A 349 -4.77 10.94 -7.13
N ALA A 350 -5.06 10.80 -5.84
CA ALA A 350 -4.27 11.41 -4.78
C ALA A 350 -2.83 10.86 -4.74
N ALA A 351 -2.66 9.55 -4.87
CA ALA A 351 -1.33 8.94 -4.98
C ALA A 351 -0.55 9.46 -6.20
N LEU A 352 -1.20 9.64 -7.35
CA LEU A 352 -0.55 10.21 -8.54
C LEU A 352 -0.21 11.70 -8.38
N LYS A 353 -1.02 12.47 -7.67
CA LYS A 353 -0.68 13.86 -7.28
C LYS A 353 0.53 13.87 -6.35
N TRP A 354 0.56 12.98 -5.37
CA TRP A 354 1.71 12.79 -4.49
C TRP A 354 2.98 12.44 -5.28
N VAL A 355 2.89 11.52 -6.25
CA VAL A 355 4.01 11.18 -7.14
C VAL A 355 4.49 12.42 -7.90
N LYS A 356 3.57 13.19 -8.48
CA LYS A 356 3.90 14.42 -9.23
C LYS A 356 4.66 15.44 -8.37
N GLU A 357 4.29 15.57 -7.10
CA GLU A 357 4.90 16.52 -6.17
C GLU A 357 6.23 16.01 -5.61
N ASN A 358 6.32 14.73 -5.26
CA ASN A 358 7.40 14.22 -4.41
C ASN A 358 8.43 13.34 -5.13
N ILE A 359 8.11 12.71 -6.27
CA ILE A 359 8.97 11.66 -6.82
C ILE A 359 10.36 12.14 -7.24
N SER A 360 10.51 13.45 -7.48
CA SER A 360 11.78 14.06 -7.85
C SER A 360 12.86 13.92 -6.78
N VAL A 361 12.51 13.88 -5.49
CA VAL A 361 13.48 13.71 -4.39
C VAL A 361 14.08 12.30 -4.34
N PHE A 362 13.42 11.35 -5.01
CA PHE A 362 13.88 9.99 -5.21
C PHE A 362 14.62 9.80 -6.56
N GLY A 363 14.83 10.88 -7.32
CA GLY A 363 15.45 10.85 -8.65
C GLY A 363 14.47 10.54 -9.79
N GLY A 364 13.17 10.59 -9.54
CA GLY A 364 12.14 10.34 -10.56
C GLY A 364 11.83 11.56 -11.44
N ASP A 365 11.38 11.31 -12.65
CA ASP A 365 10.80 12.31 -13.54
C ASP A 365 9.27 12.32 -13.41
N ALA A 366 8.74 13.33 -12.73
CA ALA A 366 7.29 13.55 -12.61
C ALA A 366 6.59 13.76 -13.96
N ASN A 367 7.33 14.05 -15.04
CA ASN A 367 6.80 14.17 -16.41
C ASN A 367 6.99 12.90 -17.25
N CYS A 368 7.41 11.79 -16.63
CA CYS A 368 7.61 10.49 -17.29
C CYS A 368 7.04 9.36 -16.42
N VAL A 369 5.76 9.48 -16.09
CA VAL A 369 5.00 8.55 -15.25
C VAL A 369 4.20 7.56 -16.10
N THR A 370 4.37 6.27 -15.85
CA THR A 370 3.61 5.17 -16.46
C THR A 370 2.76 4.50 -15.38
N ILE A 371 1.44 4.47 -15.55
CA ILE A 371 0.57 3.68 -14.67
C ILE A 371 0.41 2.26 -15.20
N PHE A 372 0.38 1.26 -14.32
CA PHE A 372 0.17 -0.12 -14.75
C PHE A 372 -0.49 -0.97 -13.68
N GLY A 373 -1.22 -1.99 -14.11
CA GLY A 373 -1.90 -2.89 -13.19
C GLY A 373 -2.39 -4.16 -13.87
N GLU A 374 -2.63 -5.19 -13.06
CA GLU A 374 -3.17 -6.47 -13.49
C GLU A 374 -4.57 -6.72 -12.95
N SER A 375 -5.43 -7.41 -13.70
CA SER A 375 -6.79 -7.76 -13.30
C SER A 375 -7.61 -6.51 -12.93
N GLY A 376 -8.20 -6.47 -11.73
CA GLY A 376 -8.82 -5.27 -11.17
C GLY A 376 -7.89 -4.05 -11.16
N GLY A 377 -6.56 -4.23 -11.06
CA GLY A 377 -5.53 -3.20 -11.23
C GLY A 377 -5.44 -2.67 -12.65
N GLY A 378 -5.56 -3.55 -13.64
CA GLY A 378 -5.68 -3.17 -15.05
C GLY A 378 -7.00 -2.42 -15.29
N GLY A 379 -8.10 -2.86 -14.67
CA GLY A 379 -9.37 -2.13 -14.67
C GLY A 379 -9.24 -0.73 -14.06
N LYS A 380 -8.54 -0.58 -12.93
CA LYS A 380 -8.25 0.73 -12.32
C LYS A 380 -7.45 1.63 -13.27
N THR A 381 -6.43 1.05 -13.91
CA THR A 381 -5.62 1.74 -14.92
C THR A 381 -6.47 2.24 -16.08
N PHE A 382 -7.34 1.38 -16.64
CA PHE A 382 -8.27 1.75 -17.70
C PHE A 382 -9.22 2.88 -17.29
N ASN A 383 -9.72 2.86 -16.06
CA ASN A 383 -10.61 3.90 -15.54
C ASN A 383 -9.93 5.27 -15.40
N LEU A 384 -8.65 5.31 -15.02
CA LEU A 384 -7.88 6.56 -14.97
C LEU A 384 -7.64 7.15 -16.36
N ILE A 385 -7.47 6.31 -17.40
CA ILE A 385 -7.35 6.75 -18.80
C ILE A 385 -8.59 7.54 -19.24
N ILE A 386 -9.77 7.13 -18.80
CA ILE A 386 -11.05 7.74 -19.20
C ILE A 386 -11.60 8.76 -18.18
N SER A 387 -10.86 9.08 -17.12
CA SER A 387 -11.27 10.10 -16.15
C SER A 387 -10.64 11.47 -16.47
N PRO A 388 -11.43 12.56 -16.51
CA PRO A 388 -10.88 13.91 -16.65
C PRO A 388 -10.06 14.34 -15.44
N LEU A 389 -10.33 13.78 -14.25
CA LEU A 389 -9.63 14.14 -13.01
C LEU A 389 -8.18 13.64 -12.98
N ALA A 390 -7.84 12.66 -13.80
CA ALA A 390 -6.49 12.09 -13.88
C ALA A 390 -5.61 12.75 -14.96
N LYS A 391 -6.15 13.74 -15.70
CA LYS A 391 -5.46 14.38 -16.82
C LYS A 391 -4.15 15.04 -16.40
N GLY A 392 -3.06 14.68 -17.08
CA GLY A 392 -1.73 15.23 -16.83
C GLY A 392 -1.05 14.72 -15.55
N LEU A 393 -1.52 13.61 -14.98
CA LEU A 393 -0.87 12.92 -13.86
C LEU A 393 -0.04 11.70 -14.29
N PHE A 394 -0.28 11.17 -15.48
CA PHE A 394 0.49 10.09 -16.10
C PHE A 394 0.62 10.34 -17.60
N HIS A 395 1.54 9.62 -18.21
CA HIS A 395 2.00 9.87 -19.59
C HIS A 395 1.89 8.60 -20.45
N ARG A 396 1.76 7.43 -19.83
CA ARG A 396 1.65 6.11 -20.45
C ARG A 396 0.87 5.16 -19.56
N ALA A 397 0.29 4.11 -20.14
CA ALA A 397 -0.42 3.09 -19.38
C ALA A 397 -0.14 1.67 -19.87
N ILE A 398 -0.15 0.72 -18.94
CA ILE A 398 -0.08 -0.72 -19.25
C ILE A 398 -1.24 -1.43 -18.55
N ILE A 399 -2.09 -2.08 -19.33
CA ILE A 399 -3.30 -2.76 -18.86
C ILE A 399 -3.10 -4.27 -19.05
N GLN A 400 -2.93 -5.00 -17.94
CA GLN A 400 -2.74 -6.44 -17.97
C GLN A 400 -4.02 -7.13 -17.49
N SER A 401 -4.64 -7.95 -18.32
CA SER A 401 -5.85 -8.73 -18.01
C SER A 401 -6.98 -7.91 -17.36
N GLY A 402 -7.12 -6.64 -17.76
CA GLY A 402 -7.91 -5.64 -17.02
C GLY A 402 -9.13 -5.07 -17.74
N VAL A 403 -9.45 -5.57 -18.93
CA VAL A 403 -10.60 -5.13 -19.72
C VAL A 403 -11.46 -6.31 -20.15
N PHE A 404 -12.75 -6.05 -20.36
CA PHE A 404 -13.73 -7.01 -20.90
C PHE A 404 -14.26 -6.52 -22.25
N SER A 405 -14.91 -7.41 -23.02
CA SER A 405 -15.51 -7.08 -24.32
C SER A 405 -16.43 -5.86 -24.26
N ILE A 406 -16.47 -5.08 -25.34
CA ILE A 406 -17.40 -3.97 -25.44
C ILE A 406 -18.84 -4.52 -25.39
N GLY A 407 -19.69 -3.86 -24.60
CA GLY A 407 -21.07 -4.30 -24.34
C GLY A 407 -21.24 -5.04 -23.01
N GLN A 408 -20.15 -5.52 -22.40
CA GLN A 408 -20.19 -5.93 -21.00
C GLN A 408 -20.30 -4.69 -20.09
N PRO A 409 -21.20 -4.68 -19.08
CA PRO A 409 -21.34 -3.52 -18.22
C PRO A 409 -20.08 -3.32 -17.36
N HIS A 410 -19.37 -2.22 -17.59
CA HIS A 410 -18.13 -1.86 -16.89
C HIS A 410 -18.35 -0.98 -15.64
N ALA A 411 -19.45 -0.22 -15.63
CA ALA A 411 -19.79 0.73 -14.58
C ALA A 411 -21.31 0.78 -14.38
N LEU A 412 -21.74 1.35 -13.24
CA LEU A 412 -23.13 1.64 -12.92
C LEU A 412 -23.42 3.12 -13.11
N LEU A 413 -24.67 3.47 -13.40
CA LEU A 413 -25.14 4.85 -13.22
C LEU A 413 -25.21 5.18 -11.72
N LEU A 414 -25.07 6.46 -11.37
CA LEU A 414 -25.10 6.91 -9.96
C LEU A 414 -26.31 6.39 -9.18
N ASN A 415 -27.52 6.47 -9.75
CA ASN A 415 -28.73 5.98 -9.10
C ASN A 415 -28.73 4.45 -8.86
N GLU A 416 -28.12 3.68 -9.77
CA GLU A 416 -27.96 2.23 -9.60
C GLU A 416 -26.92 1.88 -8.53
N ALA A 417 -25.85 2.68 -8.45
CA ALA A 417 -24.83 2.55 -7.40
C ALA A 417 -25.37 2.95 -6.03
N GLU A 418 -26.17 4.02 -5.96
CA GLU A 418 -26.86 4.46 -4.74
C GLU A 418 -27.86 3.42 -4.24
N ALA A 419 -28.70 2.86 -5.11
CA ALA A 419 -29.62 1.79 -4.76
C ALA A 419 -28.88 0.54 -4.23
N ARG A 420 -27.68 0.25 -4.75
CA ARG A 420 -26.82 -0.81 -4.23
C ARG A 420 -26.28 -0.48 -2.84
N GLY A 421 -25.90 0.76 -2.58
CA GLY A 421 -25.49 1.22 -1.25
C GLY A 421 -26.64 1.13 -0.25
N GLU A 422 -27.85 1.54 -0.63
CA GLU A 422 -29.05 1.42 0.22
C GLU A 422 -29.29 -0.04 0.65
N ALA A 423 -29.19 -0.98 -0.29
CA ALA A 423 -29.32 -2.41 0.02
C ALA A 423 -28.23 -2.93 0.98
N LEU A 424 -27.01 -2.39 0.91
CA LEU A 424 -25.94 -2.71 1.87
C LEU A 424 -26.24 -2.14 3.25
N VAL A 425 -26.70 -0.90 3.32
CA VAL A 425 -27.10 -0.23 4.58
C VAL A 425 -28.27 -0.96 5.24
N GLU A 426 -29.26 -1.40 4.47
CA GLU A 426 -30.36 -2.24 4.94
C GLU A 426 -29.84 -3.58 5.49
N LYS A 427 -28.89 -4.22 4.79
CA LYS A 427 -28.27 -5.48 5.22
C LYS A 427 -27.52 -5.33 6.55
N LEU A 428 -26.98 -4.15 6.85
CA LEU A 428 -26.33 -3.79 8.11
C LEU A 428 -27.32 -3.50 9.25
N GLY A 429 -28.63 -3.58 8.99
CA GLY A 429 -29.69 -3.32 9.95
C GLY A 429 -29.82 -1.84 10.32
N ILE A 430 -29.27 -0.94 9.50
CA ILE A 430 -29.38 0.50 9.70
C ILE A 430 -30.69 0.97 9.07
N LYS A 431 -31.49 1.71 9.84
CA LYS A 431 -32.78 2.24 9.39
C LYS A 431 -32.60 3.64 8.83
N SER A 432 -33.41 3.99 7.83
CA SER A 432 -33.48 5.37 7.34
C SER A 432 -33.92 6.32 8.46
N GLY A 433 -33.25 7.46 8.59
CA GLY A 433 -33.48 8.43 9.66
C GLY A 433 -32.49 9.58 9.62
N LYS A 434 -32.64 10.54 10.55
CA LYS A 434 -31.76 11.72 10.62
C LYS A 434 -30.29 11.36 10.88
N ASP A 435 -30.06 10.29 11.63
CA ASP A 435 -28.72 9.87 12.06
C ASP A 435 -28.09 8.81 11.14
N ILE A 436 -28.72 8.48 10.00
CA ILE A 436 -28.28 7.39 9.11
C ILE A 436 -26.80 7.50 8.71
N LEU A 437 -26.31 8.70 8.38
CA LEU A 437 -24.90 8.88 8.00
C LEU A 437 -23.95 8.56 9.15
N LYS A 438 -24.32 8.96 10.37
CA LYS A 438 -23.56 8.66 11.58
C LYS A 438 -23.60 7.16 11.86
N ASP A 439 -24.77 6.54 11.83
CA ASP A 439 -24.94 5.10 12.03
C ASP A 439 -24.14 4.27 11.02
N MET A 440 -24.06 4.72 9.76
CA MET A 440 -23.22 4.09 8.72
C MET A 440 -21.73 4.19 9.03
N ARG A 441 -21.24 5.35 9.50
CA ARG A 441 -19.83 5.57 9.86
C ARG A 441 -19.42 4.89 11.17
N GLU A 442 -20.34 4.68 12.10
CA GLU A 442 -20.07 3.98 13.36
C GLU A 442 -19.96 2.45 13.21
N LYS A 443 -20.40 1.88 12.07
CA LYS A 443 -20.24 0.44 11.85
C LYS A 443 -18.76 0.05 11.75
N PRO A 444 -18.33 -1.06 12.37
CA PRO A 444 -17.01 -1.63 12.11
C PRO A 444 -16.87 -1.98 10.62
N TRP A 445 -15.72 -1.67 10.02
CA TRP A 445 -15.50 -1.90 8.58
C TRP A 445 -15.61 -3.38 8.22
N GLN A 446 -15.27 -4.28 9.15
CA GLN A 446 -15.38 -5.73 8.98
C GLN A 446 -16.84 -6.16 8.77
N ASP A 447 -17.78 -5.54 9.49
CA ASP A 447 -19.21 -5.83 9.33
C ASP A 447 -19.72 -5.33 7.98
N ILE A 448 -19.22 -4.18 7.51
CA ILE A 448 -19.53 -3.62 6.19
C ILE A 448 -19.04 -4.57 5.08
N VAL A 449 -17.79 -5.02 5.15
CA VAL A 449 -17.21 -5.97 4.19
C VAL A 449 -17.94 -7.32 4.23
N LYS A 450 -18.28 -7.83 5.41
CA LYS A 450 -19.04 -9.07 5.55
C LYS A 450 -20.46 -8.93 4.97
N ALA A 451 -21.13 -7.80 5.22
CA ALA A 451 -22.44 -7.54 4.65
C ALA A 451 -22.37 -7.40 3.12
N SER A 452 -21.31 -6.79 2.58
CA SER A 452 -21.14 -6.59 1.14
C SER A 452 -21.06 -7.91 0.38
N GLN A 453 -20.41 -8.94 0.94
CA GLN A 453 -20.36 -10.29 0.39
C GLN A 453 -21.75 -10.95 0.25
N ALA A 454 -22.72 -10.56 1.08
CA ALA A 454 -24.10 -11.08 1.05
C ALA A 454 -25.05 -10.21 0.20
N THR A 455 -24.54 -9.25 -0.57
CA THR A 455 -25.32 -8.33 -1.40
C THR A 455 -24.78 -8.27 -2.82
N LYS A 456 -25.41 -7.48 -3.69
CA LYS A 456 -24.90 -7.19 -5.04
C LYS A 456 -23.60 -6.37 -5.04
N PHE A 457 -23.07 -5.98 -3.87
CA PHE A 457 -21.79 -5.30 -3.77
C PHE A 457 -20.60 -6.20 -4.08
N ASN A 458 -20.76 -7.53 -3.99
CA ASN A 458 -19.76 -8.49 -4.41
C ASN A 458 -19.59 -8.61 -5.95
N ASP A 459 -20.37 -7.85 -6.72
CA ASP A 459 -20.19 -7.72 -8.16
C ASP A 459 -18.90 -6.95 -8.48
N ILE A 460 -18.22 -7.31 -9.59
CA ILE A 460 -16.99 -6.63 -10.04
C ILE A 460 -17.23 -5.20 -10.56
N ARG A 461 -18.50 -4.84 -10.86
CA ARG A 461 -18.91 -3.52 -11.34
C ARG A 461 -19.00 -2.53 -10.18
N LEU A 462 -17.87 -1.97 -9.79
CA LEU A 462 -17.80 -1.00 -8.68
C LEU A 462 -17.64 0.46 -9.12
N ILE A 463 -17.31 0.70 -10.39
CA ILE A 463 -17.19 2.06 -10.93
C ILE A 463 -18.57 2.69 -11.10
N THR A 464 -18.68 3.95 -10.73
CA THR A 464 -19.90 4.76 -10.88
C THR A 464 -19.70 5.84 -11.94
N ILE A 465 -20.62 5.93 -12.90
CA ILE A 465 -20.77 7.07 -13.81
C ILE A 465 -21.53 8.13 -13.02
N ASP A 466 -20.77 9.10 -12.51
CA ASP A 466 -21.22 10.11 -11.56
C ASP A 466 -21.21 11.52 -12.15
N ASN A 467 -20.83 11.70 -13.43
CA ASN A 467 -20.65 13.01 -14.06
C ASN A 467 -19.58 13.90 -13.39
N TRP A 468 -18.69 13.32 -12.57
CA TRP A 468 -17.57 14.04 -11.95
C TRP A 468 -16.25 13.29 -12.13
N TYR A 469 -16.12 12.09 -11.54
CA TYR A 469 -14.98 11.21 -11.77
C TYR A 469 -15.07 10.55 -13.14
N LEU A 470 -16.25 10.04 -13.50
CA LEU A 470 -16.50 9.38 -14.78
C LEU A 470 -17.74 10.02 -15.44
N LEU A 471 -17.51 10.65 -16.59
CA LEU A 471 -18.52 11.49 -17.25
C LEU A 471 -19.55 10.73 -18.07
N ASP A 472 -19.20 9.55 -18.58
CA ASP A 472 -20.05 8.75 -19.45
C ASP A 472 -19.50 7.32 -19.51
N LYS A 473 -20.17 6.43 -20.25
CA LYS A 473 -19.65 5.11 -20.59
C LYS A 473 -18.36 5.24 -21.41
N ALA A 474 -17.41 4.33 -21.17
CA ALA A 474 -16.08 4.37 -21.78
C ALA A 474 -16.09 4.50 -23.31
N THR A 475 -16.96 3.79 -24.03
CA THR A 475 -17.06 3.90 -25.50
C THR A 475 -17.39 5.32 -25.97
N SER A 476 -18.37 5.96 -25.33
CA SER A 476 -18.76 7.35 -25.59
C SER A 476 -17.60 8.32 -25.33
N LEU A 477 -16.79 8.08 -24.29
CA LEU A 477 -15.63 8.91 -23.98
C LEU A 477 -14.54 8.81 -25.05
N PHE A 478 -14.28 7.62 -25.59
CA PHE A 478 -13.36 7.45 -26.73
C PHE A 478 -13.91 8.05 -28.02
N ASP A 479 -15.19 7.82 -28.34
CA ASP A 479 -15.84 8.38 -29.55
C ASP A 479 -15.84 9.92 -29.53
N LYS A 480 -16.03 10.52 -28.35
CA LYS A 480 -15.95 11.97 -28.12
C LYS A 480 -14.52 12.48 -27.93
N LYS A 481 -13.51 11.60 -27.92
CA LYS A 481 -12.09 11.92 -27.66
C LYS A 481 -11.85 12.68 -26.36
N LEU A 482 -12.58 12.31 -25.31
CA LEU A 482 -12.47 12.86 -23.96
C LEU A 482 -11.54 12.05 -23.06
N HIS A 483 -11.01 10.92 -23.54
CA HIS A 483 -9.99 10.14 -22.85
C HIS A 483 -8.63 10.86 -22.84
N ASN A 484 -7.74 10.41 -21.96
CA ASN A 484 -6.34 10.82 -21.97
C ASN A 484 -5.61 10.12 -23.13
N ASP A 485 -5.27 10.86 -24.19
CA ASP A 485 -4.52 10.36 -25.35
C ASP A 485 -3.04 10.19 -24.98
N ILE A 486 -2.66 8.94 -24.71
CA ILE A 486 -1.34 8.50 -24.24
C ILE A 486 -0.97 7.15 -24.86
N PRO A 487 0.33 6.80 -24.98
CA PRO A 487 0.73 5.46 -25.41
C PRO A 487 0.26 4.37 -24.44
N ILE A 488 -0.24 3.25 -24.97
CA ILE A 488 -0.82 2.16 -24.18
C ILE A 488 -0.21 0.81 -24.57
N ILE A 489 0.14 -0.02 -23.59
CA ILE A 489 0.23 -1.48 -23.76
C ILE A 489 -1.04 -2.10 -23.17
N ILE A 490 -1.63 -3.06 -23.87
CA ILE A 490 -2.79 -3.81 -23.41
C ILE A 490 -2.59 -5.31 -23.70
N GLY A 491 -2.92 -6.19 -22.76
CA GLY A 491 -2.79 -7.62 -23.00
C GLY A 491 -3.44 -8.48 -21.94
N ALA A 492 -3.33 -9.79 -22.11
CA ALA A 492 -3.84 -10.80 -21.18
C ALA A 492 -3.04 -12.09 -21.29
N ASN A 493 -3.34 -13.04 -20.41
CA ASN A 493 -2.83 -14.39 -20.51
C ASN A 493 -3.72 -15.21 -21.45
N ARG A 494 -3.15 -16.21 -22.13
CA ARG A 494 -3.86 -16.98 -23.17
C ARG A 494 -5.08 -17.74 -22.67
N THR A 495 -5.22 -17.95 -21.35
CA THR A 495 -6.36 -18.63 -20.72
C THR A 495 -7.33 -17.66 -20.04
N ASP A 496 -7.17 -16.34 -20.18
CA ASP A 496 -8.08 -15.36 -19.60
C ASP A 496 -9.44 -15.34 -20.32
N MET A 497 -10.35 -16.24 -19.92
CA MET A 497 -11.74 -16.31 -20.39
C MET A 497 -12.78 -16.32 -19.28
N THR A 498 -12.42 -15.79 -18.11
CA THR A 498 -13.34 -15.63 -16.99
C THR A 498 -14.58 -14.79 -17.38
N TYR A 499 -14.48 -13.78 -18.28
CA TYR A 499 -15.63 -13.02 -18.83
C TYR A 499 -15.39 -12.31 -20.20
N GLY A 500 -14.59 -12.86 -21.12
CA GLY A 500 -14.35 -12.25 -22.44
C GLY A 500 -13.22 -11.20 -22.47
N MET A 501 -12.13 -11.43 -21.72
CA MET A 501 -11.01 -10.49 -21.63
C MET A 501 -10.19 -10.43 -22.92
N ILE A 502 -9.96 -11.56 -23.59
CA ILE A 502 -9.22 -11.61 -24.86
C ILE A 502 -9.98 -10.86 -25.97
N GLU A 503 -11.30 -11.07 -26.06
CA GLU A 503 -12.16 -10.27 -26.94
C GLU A 503 -12.12 -8.78 -26.55
N GLY A 504 -12.09 -8.48 -25.25
CA GLY A 504 -11.88 -7.13 -24.74
C GLY A 504 -10.61 -6.47 -25.28
N ILE A 505 -9.48 -7.17 -25.32
CA ILE A 505 -8.24 -6.61 -25.88
C ILE A 505 -8.46 -6.18 -27.33
N LYS A 506 -9.06 -7.04 -28.16
CA LYS A 506 -9.34 -6.75 -29.56
C LYS A 506 -10.26 -5.53 -29.71
N ASP A 507 -11.37 -5.54 -28.98
CA ASP A 507 -12.39 -4.50 -29.04
C ASP A 507 -11.81 -3.13 -28.65
N TRP A 508 -11.14 -3.06 -27.49
CA TRP A 508 -10.55 -1.82 -27.00
C TRP A 508 -9.34 -1.39 -27.82
N SER A 509 -8.49 -2.30 -28.29
CA SER A 509 -7.37 -1.93 -29.17
C SER A 509 -7.85 -1.34 -30.49
N THR A 510 -8.93 -1.90 -31.05
CA THR A 510 -9.57 -1.37 -32.24
C THR A 510 -10.18 0.02 -31.99
N LEU A 511 -10.88 0.21 -30.87
CA LEU A 511 -11.50 1.50 -30.57
C LEU A 511 -10.46 2.59 -30.27
N ILE A 512 -9.44 2.26 -29.46
CA ILE A 512 -8.38 3.20 -29.06
C ILE A 512 -7.53 3.60 -30.27
N SER A 513 -7.11 2.65 -31.11
CA SER A 513 -6.30 2.94 -32.30
C SER A 513 -7.00 3.84 -33.33
N LYS A 514 -8.34 3.80 -33.40
CA LYS A 514 -9.13 4.69 -34.27
C LYS A 514 -9.32 6.09 -33.70
N ASN A 515 -9.33 6.23 -32.38
CA ASN A 515 -9.72 7.45 -31.70
C ASN A 515 -8.55 8.21 -31.03
N SER A 516 -7.34 7.65 -31.02
CA SER A 516 -6.15 8.23 -30.39
C SER A 516 -5.07 8.56 -31.42
N GLN A 517 -4.24 9.56 -31.13
CA GLN A 517 -3.01 9.83 -31.89
C GLN A 517 -1.85 8.96 -31.38
N SER A 518 -1.86 8.61 -30.10
CA SER A 518 -0.83 7.79 -29.49
C SER A 518 -0.92 6.32 -29.91
N ASN A 519 0.23 5.66 -29.98
CA ASN A 519 0.31 4.24 -30.30
C ASN A 519 -0.26 3.36 -29.19
N ILE A 520 -0.98 2.32 -29.59
CA ILE A 520 -1.33 1.20 -28.72
C ILE A 520 -0.57 -0.06 -29.17
N TYR A 521 -0.19 -0.91 -28.22
CA TYR A 521 0.50 -2.17 -28.45
C TYR A 521 -0.26 -3.28 -27.72
N SER A 522 -0.55 -4.37 -28.43
CA SER A 522 -1.30 -5.50 -27.86
C SER A 522 -0.37 -6.70 -27.64
N TYR A 523 -0.57 -7.48 -26.57
CA TYR A 523 0.13 -8.75 -26.35
C TYR A 523 -0.77 -9.87 -25.80
N LEU A 524 -0.33 -11.12 -25.99
CA LEU A 524 -0.79 -12.28 -25.23
C LEU A 524 0.39 -12.99 -24.57
N PHE A 525 0.22 -13.34 -23.30
CA PHE A 525 1.19 -14.12 -22.54
C PHE A 525 0.75 -15.59 -22.46
N GLY A 526 1.60 -16.47 -22.95
CA GLY A 526 1.38 -17.91 -23.08
C GLY A 526 2.50 -18.77 -22.50
N HIS A 527 3.49 -18.17 -21.86
CA HIS A 527 4.60 -18.90 -21.26
C HIS A 527 4.17 -19.59 -19.96
N VAL A 528 4.60 -20.83 -19.79
CA VAL A 528 4.39 -21.62 -18.57
C VAL A 528 5.71 -22.27 -18.15
N PRO A 529 6.12 -22.21 -16.87
CA PRO A 529 7.29 -22.91 -16.35
C PRO A 529 7.35 -24.40 -16.72
N THR A 530 8.54 -24.93 -16.95
CA THR A 530 8.73 -26.24 -17.61
C THR A 530 8.04 -27.41 -16.92
N ARG A 531 7.97 -27.46 -15.58
CA ARG A 531 7.28 -28.56 -14.90
C ARG A 531 5.77 -28.42 -15.03
N TRP A 532 5.23 -27.24 -14.79
CA TRP A 532 3.81 -26.95 -15.02
C TRP A 532 3.41 -27.22 -16.48
N ARG A 533 4.23 -26.80 -17.45
CA ARG A 533 4.02 -27.10 -18.87
C ARG A 533 3.93 -28.60 -19.15
N LYS A 534 4.82 -29.41 -18.56
CA LYS A 534 4.79 -30.89 -18.67
C LYS A 534 3.53 -31.50 -18.05
N GLU A 535 2.88 -30.82 -17.10
CA GLU A 535 1.60 -31.25 -16.52
C GLU A 535 0.39 -30.86 -17.37
N GLY A 536 0.59 -30.09 -18.46
CA GLY A 536 -0.47 -29.51 -19.26
C GLY A 536 -1.09 -28.27 -18.62
N VAL A 537 -0.33 -27.57 -17.76
CA VAL A 537 -0.76 -26.27 -17.23
C VAL A 537 -0.74 -25.25 -18.35
N VAL A 538 -1.79 -24.42 -18.36
CA VAL A 538 -1.94 -23.32 -19.31
C VAL A 538 -1.64 -21.97 -18.64
N ALA A 539 -1.38 -20.93 -19.42
CA ALA A 539 -1.07 -19.59 -18.91
C ALA A 539 -2.32 -18.93 -18.29
N PHE A 540 -2.51 -19.17 -16.99
CA PHE A 540 -3.66 -18.72 -16.19
C PHE A 540 -3.54 -17.24 -15.77
N HIS A 541 -4.64 -16.67 -15.31
CA HIS A 541 -4.74 -15.27 -14.87
C HIS A 541 -3.68 -14.85 -13.85
N GLY A 542 -2.97 -13.74 -14.11
CA GLY A 542 -1.92 -13.19 -13.27
C GLY A 542 -0.54 -13.87 -13.33
N LEU A 543 -0.37 -14.92 -14.15
CA LEU A 543 0.90 -15.65 -14.27
C LEU A 543 2.05 -14.79 -14.81
N GLU A 544 1.77 -13.78 -15.61
CA GLU A 544 2.75 -12.89 -16.22
C GLU A 544 3.33 -11.86 -15.22
N VAL A 545 2.62 -11.58 -14.13
CA VAL A 545 3.00 -10.52 -13.17
C VAL A 545 4.39 -10.76 -12.58
N PRO A 546 4.74 -11.95 -12.05
CA PRO A 546 6.11 -12.18 -11.56
C PRO A 546 7.20 -12.04 -12.64
N TYR A 547 6.89 -12.25 -13.93
CA TYR A 547 7.85 -12.06 -15.02
C TYR A 547 8.06 -10.58 -15.33
N VAL A 548 7.00 -9.77 -15.33
CA VAL A 548 7.07 -8.30 -15.50
C VAL A 548 7.96 -7.68 -14.42
N PHE A 549 7.83 -8.13 -13.17
CA PHE A 549 8.62 -7.60 -12.05
C PHE A 549 10.02 -8.21 -11.89
N GLY A 550 10.37 -9.24 -12.68
CA GLY A 550 11.60 -10.01 -12.47
C GLY A 550 11.62 -10.82 -11.19
N SER A 551 10.47 -11.05 -10.57
CA SER A 551 10.32 -11.72 -9.28
C SER A 551 9.87 -13.17 -9.42
N TYR A 552 9.71 -13.74 -10.62
CA TYR A 552 9.22 -15.12 -10.88
C TYR A 552 9.83 -16.21 -9.99
N ARG A 553 11.11 -16.13 -9.61
CA ARG A 553 11.77 -17.07 -8.67
C ARG A 553 11.15 -17.08 -7.26
N VAL A 554 10.60 -15.96 -6.82
CA VAL A 554 9.90 -15.83 -5.52
C VAL A 554 8.39 -15.70 -5.69
N GLY A 555 7.93 -14.95 -6.69
CA GLY A 555 6.53 -14.65 -6.98
C GLY A 555 5.71 -15.88 -7.36
N LEU A 556 6.28 -16.81 -8.15
CA LEU A 556 5.58 -18.04 -8.55
C LEU A 556 5.33 -18.99 -7.37
N ASN A 557 6.12 -18.87 -6.30
CA ASN A 557 6.00 -19.68 -5.08
C ASN A 557 5.10 -19.03 -4.02
N THR A 558 4.50 -17.87 -4.30
CA THR A 558 3.57 -17.22 -3.37
C THR A 558 2.28 -18.03 -3.25
N VAL A 559 1.65 -17.99 -2.07
CA VAL A 559 0.37 -18.68 -1.81
C VAL A 559 -0.68 -18.32 -2.86
N THR A 560 -0.77 -17.04 -3.25
CA THR A 560 -1.69 -16.55 -4.26
C THR A 560 -1.46 -17.23 -5.61
N ILE A 561 -0.23 -17.21 -6.14
CA ILE A 561 0.07 -17.79 -7.45
C ILE A 561 -0.06 -19.33 -7.42
N VAL A 562 0.36 -19.98 -6.34
CA VAL A 562 0.20 -21.44 -6.19
C VAL A 562 -1.28 -21.85 -6.16
N ASN A 563 -2.15 -21.05 -5.55
CA ASN A 563 -3.60 -21.29 -5.58
C ASN A 563 -4.17 -21.07 -6.98
N LEU A 564 -3.75 -20.00 -7.66
CA LEU A 564 -4.18 -19.71 -9.04
C LEU A 564 -3.66 -20.77 -10.03
N SER A 565 -2.48 -21.34 -9.83
CA SER A 565 -1.93 -22.34 -10.74
C SER A 565 -2.76 -23.62 -10.79
N ARG A 566 -3.51 -23.94 -9.72
CA ARG A 566 -4.50 -25.04 -9.73
C ARG A 566 -5.58 -24.82 -10.78
N THR A 567 -5.99 -23.57 -11.01
CA THR A 567 -6.98 -23.22 -12.04
C THR A 567 -6.39 -23.35 -13.45
N GLY A 568 -5.07 -23.21 -13.57
CA GLY A 568 -4.33 -23.51 -14.80
C GLY A 568 -4.08 -25.00 -15.03
N GLY A 569 -4.36 -25.89 -14.06
CA GLY A 569 -4.14 -27.33 -14.18
C GLY A 569 -2.99 -27.90 -13.37
N ALA A 570 -2.31 -27.10 -12.54
CA ALA A 570 -1.12 -27.56 -11.83
C ALA A 570 -1.49 -28.62 -10.80
N LYS A 571 -0.75 -29.73 -10.78
CA LYS A 571 -0.93 -30.82 -9.80
C LYS A 571 0.00 -30.67 -8.61
N GLN A 572 1.15 -30.03 -8.79
CA GLN A 572 2.13 -29.74 -7.74
C GLN A 572 2.46 -28.25 -7.65
N PRO A 573 2.90 -27.76 -6.48
CA PRO A 573 3.18 -26.32 -6.29
C PRO A 573 4.45 -25.87 -7.01
N ASP A 574 5.40 -26.77 -7.25
CA ASP A 574 6.69 -26.42 -7.86
C ASP A 574 6.53 -26.14 -9.37
N PRO A 575 6.81 -24.92 -9.86
CA PRO A 575 6.69 -24.55 -11.27
C PRO A 575 7.75 -25.17 -12.19
N GLY A 576 8.94 -25.52 -11.67
CA GLY A 576 10.07 -25.97 -12.48
C GLY A 576 10.63 -24.88 -13.39
N ILE A 577 11.06 -23.78 -12.76
CA ILE A 577 11.73 -22.62 -13.39
C ILE A 577 13.07 -23.05 -14.00
N ASP A 578 13.36 -22.59 -15.21
CA ASP A 578 14.61 -22.83 -15.93
C ASP A 578 15.17 -21.56 -16.62
N GLU A 579 16.13 -21.73 -17.53
CA GLU A 579 16.79 -20.62 -18.23
C GLU A 579 15.84 -19.87 -19.20
N LEU A 580 14.78 -20.51 -19.70
CA LEU A 580 13.81 -19.85 -20.56
C LEU A 580 13.00 -18.81 -19.77
N ASP A 581 12.67 -19.10 -18.51
CA ASP A 581 12.03 -18.14 -17.61
C ASP A 581 12.92 -16.88 -17.42
N ASP A 582 14.24 -17.08 -17.26
CA ASP A 582 15.22 -16.00 -17.14
C ASP A 582 15.23 -15.12 -18.40
N GLN A 583 15.17 -15.74 -19.58
CA GLN A 583 15.16 -15.04 -20.87
C GLN A 583 13.87 -14.23 -21.05
N ILE A 584 12.72 -14.86 -20.83
CA ILE A 584 11.40 -14.22 -20.99
C ILE A 584 11.25 -13.06 -20.01
N SER A 585 11.53 -13.27 -18.73
CA SER A 585 11.42 -12.20 -17.73
C SER A 585 12.36 -11.04 -18.06
N ASN A 586 13.60 -11.30 -18.50
CA ASN A 586 14.51 -10.24 -18.89
C ASN A 586 14.03 -9.45 -20.11
N GLN A 587 13.48 -10.12 -21.13
CA GLN A 587 12.95 -9.46 -22.32
C GLN A 587 11.72 -8.62 -22.01
N MET A 588 10.77 -9.17 -21.24
CA MET A 588 9.59 -8.43 -20.77
C MET A 588 10.00 -7.20 -19.96
N MET A 589 10.84 -7.35 -18.94
CA MET A 589 11.31 -6.20 -18.16
C MET A 589 11.96 -5.14 -19.06
N ASN A 590 12.78 -5.53 -20.03
CA ASN A 590 13.43 -4.57 -20.93
C ASN A 590 12.40 -3.81 -21.78
N MET A 591 11.38 -4.49 -22.32
CA MET A 591 10.30 -3.86 -23.12
C MET A 591 9.42 -2.94 -22.26
N TRP A 592 9.04 -3.37 -21.05
CA TRP A 592 8.22 -2.56 -20.14
C TRP A 592 8.96 -1.29 -19.70
N VAL A 593 10.25 -1.42 -19.36
CA VAL A 593 11.11 -0.29 -19.00
C VAL A 593 11.31 0.66 -20.19
N GLN A 594 11.50 0.13 -21.39
CA GLN A 594 11.68 0.93 -22.60
C GLN A 594 10.40 1.68 -22.99
N PHE A 595 9.25 1.00 -22.88
CA PHE A 595 7.95 1.63 -23.03
C PHE A 595 7.74 2.72 -22.00
N ALA A 596 8.03 2.48 -20.72
CA ALA A 596 7.90 3.48 -19.67
C ALA A 596 8.74 4.75 -19.94
N LYS A 597 9.93 4.58 -20.56
CA LYS A 597 10.82 5.67 -20.96
C LYS A 597 10.29 6.47 -22.16
N THR A 598 9.81 5.78 -23.18
CA THR A 598 9.66 6.38 -24.53
C THR A 598 8.23 6.35 -25.07
N GLY A 599 7.41 5.39 -24.65
CA GLY A 599 6.07 5.13 -25.23
C GLY A 599 6.12 4.11 -26.35
N ASP A 600 7.29 3.53 -26.59
CA ASP A 600 7.56 2.47 -27.55
C ASP A 600 8.30 1.34 -26.83
N PRO A 601 7.82 0.08 -26.87
CA PRO A 601 8.50 -1.04 -26.22
C PRO A 601 9.81 -1.47 -26.92
N ASN A 602 10.09 -0.96 -28.13
CA ASN A 602 11.24 -1.37 -28.93
C ASN A 602 12.56 -0.68 -28.50
N ILE A 603 13.64 -1.46 -28.44
CA ILE A 603 14.97 -1.00 -28.02
C ILE A 603 15.86 -0.80 -29.25
N GLN A 604 16.26 0.45 -29.52
CA GLN A 604 17.13 0.79 -30.65
C GLN A 604 18.42 -0.05 -30.68
N GLY A 605 18.79 -0.54 -31.88
CA GLY A 605 20.01 -1.33 -32.10
C GLY A 605 19.96 -2.78 -31.60
N LYS A 606 18.85 -3.22 -30.99
CA LYS A 606 18.57 -4.62 -30.63
C LYS A 606 17.32 -5.17 -31.35
N ILE A 607 16.97 -4.53 -32.46
CA ILE A 607 15.77 -4.82 -33.24
C ILE A 607 16.16 -5.85 -34.31
N ASP A 608 15.66 -7.07 -34.19
CA ASP A 608 15.52 -7.95 -35.34
C ASP A 608 14.09 -7.80 -35.90
N GLU A 609 13.86 -8.12 -37.18
CA GLU A 609 12.53 -8.01 -37.79
C GLU A 609 11.48 -8.90 -37.11
N LYS A 610 11.89 -9.93 -36.35
CA LYS A 610 11.02 -10.91 -35.70
C LYS A 610 10.54 -10.49 -34.29
N THR A 611 11.30 -9.63 -33.62
CA THR A 611 11.08 -9.15 -32.24
C THR A 611 10.61 -7.70 -32.17
N THR A 612 10.48 -7.03 -33.32
CA THR A 612 9.91 -5.68 -33.41
C THR A 612 8.44 -5.71 -33.02
N TRP A 613 8.11 -5.15 -31.86
CA TRP A 613 6.74 -5.03 -31.40
C TRP A 613 6.07 -3.82 -32.07
N THR A 614 5.36 -4.08 -33.17
CA THR A 614 4.67 -3.04 -33.93
C THR A 614 3.39 -2.57 -33.23
N ALA A 615 3.03 -1.30 -33.42
CA ALA A 615 1.76 -0.75 -32.94
C ALA A 615 0.56 -1.52 -33.53
N TYR A 616 -0.53 -1.61 -32.77
CA TYR A 616 -1.74 -2.31 -33.15
C TYR A 616 -2.36 -1.68 -34.40
N ASN A 617 -2.67 -2.53 -35.38
CA ASN A 617 -3.35 -2.17 -36.60
C ASN A 617 -4.67 -2.96 -36.67
N SER A 618 -5.80 -2.24 -36.58
CA SER A 618 -7.13 -2.85 -36.53
C SER A 618 -7.48 -3.69 -37.77
N ALA A 619 -6.82 -3.47 -38.92
CA ALA A 619 -7.05 -4.28 -40.12
C ALA A 619 -6.27 -5.61 -40.09
N LYS A 620 -5.17 -5.68 -39.33
CA LYS A 620 -4.34 -6.88 -39.18
C LYS A 620 -4.63 -7.65 -37.89
N ASP A 621 -5.19 -6.99 -36.88
CA ASP A 621 -5.38 -7.55 -35.54
C ASP A 621 -4.06 -8.10 -34.97
N ASN A 622 -2.96 -7.36 -35.15
CA ASN A 622 -1.61 -7.79 -34.78
C ASN A 622 -1.32 -7.60 -33.30
N PHE A 623 -0.58 -8.53 -32.71
CA PHE A 623 -0.19 -8.50 -31.30
C PHE A 623 1.13 -9.23 -31.08
N LEU A 624 1.83 -8.96 -29.97
CA LEU A 624 3.00 -9.71 -29.54
C LEU A 624 2.56 -10.97 -28.79
N LEU A 625 2.96 -12.14 -29.27
CA LEU A 625 2.83 -13.39 -28.53
C LEU A 625 4.12 -13.66 -27.74
N ILE A 626 3.98 -13.85 -26.43
CA ILE A 626 5.06 -14.25 -25.51
C ILE A 626 4.79 -15.72 -25.13
N SER A 627 5.50 -16.68 -25.69
CA SER A 627 5.22 -18.12 -25.52
C SER A 627 6.48 -18.99 -25.36
N ASP A 628 6.26 -20.29 -25.28
CA ASP A 628 7.28 -21.34 -25.06
C ASP A 628 7.95 -21.84 -26.36
N ASP A 629 7.70 -21.18 -27.49
CA ASP A 629 8.18 -21.61 -28.80
C ASP A 629 9.66 -21.27 -29.02
N GLU A 630 10.28 -21.81 -30.07
CA GLU A 630 11.69 -21.57 -30.44
C GLU A 630 12.05 -20.07 -30.53
N VAL A 631 11.06 -19.25 -30.93
CA VAL A 631 11.10 -17.79 -30.81
C VAL A 631 10.06 -17.37 -29.78
N ALA A 632 10.53 -17.13 -28.55
CA ALA A 632 9.67 -16.86 -27.39
C ALA A 632 8.81 -15.59 -27.55
N LEU A 633 9.30 -14.57 -28.27
CA LEU A 633 8.59 -13.31 -28.52
C LEU A 633 8.48 -13.07 -30.01
N ARG A 634 7.26 -13.03 -30.55
CA ARG A 634 7.00 -12.80 -31.98
C ARG A 634 5.68 -12.10 -32.24
N MET A 635 5.58 -11.41 -33.36
CA MET A 635 4.32 -10.82 -33.82
C MET A 635 3.41 -11.87 -34.45
N GLU A 636 2.15 -11.87 -34.06
CA GLU A 636 1.07 -12.72 -34.59
C GLU A 636 -0.15 -11.86 -34.95
N THR A 637 -1.18 -12.47 -35.54
CA THR A 637 -2.46 -11.82 -35.91
C THR A 637 -3.65 -12.65 -35.44
N GLY A 638 -4.81 -12.01 -35.23
CA GLY A 638 -6.02 -12.74 -34.86
C GLY A 638 -6.01 -13.14 -33.38
N ILE A 639 -5.92 -12.15 -32.48
CA ILE A 639 -5.69 -12.38 -31.05
C ILE A 639 -6.68 -13.36 -30.39
N THR A 640 -7.94 -13.36 -30.83
CA THR A 640 -8.99 -14.26 -30.33
C THR A 640 -8.80 -15.73 -30.75
N GLU A 641 -8.04 -15.98 -31.82
CA GLU A 641 -7.75 -17.33 -32.32
C GLU A 641 -6.68 -18.05 -31.48
N HIS A 642 -5.92 -17.30 -30.68
CA HIS A 642 -4.84 -17.80 -29.82
C HIS A 642 -5.28 -18.17 -28.40
N TYR A 643 -6.58 -18.10 -28.10
CA TYR A 643 -7.14 -18.53 -26.82
C TYR A 643 -6.85 -20.01 -26.55
N GLU A 644 -6.44 -20.31 -25.33
CA GLU A 644 -6.18 -21.66 -24.85
C GLU A 644 -7.07 -21.96 -23.62
N PRO A 645 -8.11 -22.81 -23.77
CA PRO A 645 -9.01 -23.12 -22.67
C PRO A 645 -8.34 -23.91 -21.56
N PRO A 646 -8.77 -23.72 -20.30
CA PRO A 646 -8.25 -24.50 -19.20
C PRO A 646 -8.58 -26.00 -19.36
N PRO A 647 -7.81 -26.91 -18.75
CA PRO A 647 -8.07 -28.34 -18.82
C PRO A 647 -9.49 -28.72 -18.40
N LYS A 648 -10.07 -29.72 -19.09
CA LYS A 648 -11.44 -30.21 -18.81
C LYS A 648 -11.58 -30.64 -17.34
N GLY A 649 -12.67 -30.21 -16.71
CA GLY A 649 -13.01 -30.56 -15.33
C GLY A 649 -12.47 -29.59 -14.28
N ILE A 650 -11.71 -28.57 -14.70
CA ILE A 650 -11.31 -27.46 -13.84
C ILE A 650 -12.30 -26.31 -14.08
N PRO A 651 -13.03 -25.85 -13.05
CA PRO A 651 -13.94 -24.72 -13.22
C PRO A 651 -13.12 -23.50 -13.67
N PRO A 652 -13.64 -22.70 -14.64
CA PRO A 652 -13.00 -21.43 -14.97
C PRO A 652 -12.86 -20.60 -13.69
N LEU A 653 -11.76 -19.83 -13.59
CA LEU A 653 -11.56 -18.84 -12.52
C LEU A 653 -12.85 -18.04 -12.36
N ILE A 654 -13.61 -18.30 -11.31
CA ILE A 654 -14.62 -17.37 -10.83
C ILE A 654 -13.81 -16.46 -9.90
N PRO A 655 -13.69 -15.15 -10.18
CA PRO A 655 -13.05 -14.24 -9.25
C PRO A 655 -13.75 -14.44 -7.91
N VAL A 656 -12.95 -14.53 -6.84
CA VAL A 656 -13.37 -14.65 -5.44
C VAL A 656 -14.84 -14.24 -5.28
N ARG A 657 -15.71 -15.25 -5.23
CA ARG A 657 -17.14 -15.09 -4.91
C ARG A 657 -17.31 -14.68 -3.47
#